data_AF-A0A3E3DRE7-F1
#
_entry.id   AF-A0A3E3DRE7-F1
#
_cell.length_a   1.000
_cell.length_b   1.000
_cell.length_c   1.000
_cell.angle_alpha   90.00
_cell.angle_beta   90.00
_cell.angle_gamma   90.00
#
_symmetry.space_group_name_H-M   'P 1'
#
loop_
_entity.id
_entity.type
_entity.pdbx_description
1 polymer ?
#
loop_
_entity_poly.entity_id
_entity_poly.type
_entity_poly.pdbx_seq_one_letter_code
_entity_poly.pdbx_strand_id
1 'polypeptide(L)'
;MSGGKGYLMRKNRIKRVLLQMTLILAAAASLYGCSRDGKVISDPEGAAAGTQKNQALGRYAESEVPLPEGVTYDSGLGFLEGPDGRPVLFARKEKNGTAEFTAYLLSEDLTWEEKECGWLNQLGLKYENSSIGITFGEDHNMYAVYSEGDDQEVISRHHVVAAGDCEHGQELNLPVLLETCEYGYKYYPRSITVLENGNLLFSSGNNIYLYDAAGQQKLAELPGSDSCYFARGSQFYAIDEASESLILYDGEDGKEKTRYPLNLNQYFGVPGIVGENGDISLLSVEGIQVLKNGSGIWEQIIEGKSNTMGSPKYYASGFTAGSQEDYFVYYNSMDETNKLSHYVYYPDMPVEPEKELTIFSLSDNNTIRQAVSEYQIENPNVKVDFQPLLEEGSAAVADDYIRTLNAELLAGEGPDILILDGLSEESYIEKGVLADITDEIERLTASGDFLANIAEECRVDGRIYSVPVRIGLPMTFGRKEALKEAGQLSSLADYVQAHETGQVFGTVDREALLSFYADAFLDDIVKEGDVVEETELTEFLTDMKRIIDGSEVSDGTREKRPSSIWGLLEKGTYLYSNVINGFFESGQGASIIEQAQGVLEADVILINETYVPYGTIGITKASKNQDLAIGFLQTVLSEDVQRSDFYDGFAVNQNALEFLCTVERTSADAYGGTIPGADGRTYDMKIGWPSEPLRRRMTEFCKIVKHSAGRNWKVKQILLEYSKDYFDGTASLEDAAKKLMTKITLYLQE
;
A
#
# COMPACT_ATOMS: atom_id res chain seq x y z
N MET A 1 7.75 -12.46 67.56
CA MET A 1 6.88 -12.27 68.74
C MET A 1 5.51 -11.80 68.25
N SER A 2 4.45 -12.52 68.69
CA SER A 2 2.99 -12.26 68.59
C SER A 2 2.43 -11.80 67.23
N GLY A 3 1.67 -12.59 66.45
CA GLY A 3 0.50 -13.44 66.80
C GLY A 3 -0.79 -12.62 66.55
N GLY A 4 -1.85 -13.01 65.86
CA GLY A 4 -2.34 -14.30 65.37
C GLY A 4 -3.86 -14.40 65.67
N LYS A 5 -4.65 -14.81 64.67
CA LYS A 5 -6.02 -15.38 64.71
C LYS A 5 -7.26 -14.48 64.53
N GLY A 6 -8.05 -14.86 63.52
CA GLY A 6 -9.46 -14.55 63.34
C GLY A 6 -10.04 -15.27 62.11
N TYR A 7 -10.04 -16.61 62.12
CA TYR A 7 -10.63 -17.48 61.08
C TYR A 7 -11.92 -18.12 61.62
N LEU A 8 -12.91 -18.34 60.73
CA LEU A 8 -14.16 -19.11 60.90
C LEU A 8 -15.31 -18.49 61.73
N MET A 9 -16.36 -18.01 61.05
CA MET A 9 -17.69 -18.68 61.00
C MET A 9 -18.75 -17.80 60.29
N ARG A 10 -19.07 -18.11 59.03
CA ARG A 10 -20.45 -18.15 58.47
C ARG A 10 -20.45 -18.57 56.98
N LYS A 11 -20.05 -19.82 56.73
CA LYS A 11 -20.60 -20.60 55.61
C LYS A 11 -21.96 -21.13 56.07
N ASN A 12 -22.95 -21.11 55.18
CA ASN A 12 -24.35 -21.56 55.31
C ASN A 12 -25.36 -20.47 55.68
N ARG A 13 -25.74 -19.63 54.71
CA ARG A 13 -27.14 -19.22 54.44
C ARG A 13 -27.33 -18.24 53.26
N ILE A 14 -26.71 -18.46 52.09
CA ILE A 14 -27.20 -17.89 50.81
C ILE A 14 -27.04 -18.95 49.70
N LYS A 15 -27.61 -20.14 49.95
CA LYS A 15 -27.76 -21.23 48.96
C LYS A 15 -29.23 -21.40 48.52
N ARG A 16 -30.04 -20.35 48.61
CA ARG A 16 -31.49 -20.40 48.32
C ARG A 16 -32.08 -19.25 47.50
N VAL A 17 -31.25 -18.42 46.86
CA VAL A 17 -31.71 -17.45 45.85
C VAL A 17 -31.01 -17.67 44.49
N LEU A 18 -30.07 -18.61 44.40
CA LEU A 18 -29.32 -18.96 43.18
C LEU A 18 -30.02 -20.04 42.32
N LEU A 19 -31.35 -20.17 42.41
CA LEU A 19 -32.13 -21.16 41.65
C LEU A 19 -33.27 -20.54 40.80
N GLN A 20 -33.17 -19.25 40.49
CA GLN A 20 -34.08 -18.55 39.56
C GLN A 20 -33.37 -17.69 38.49
N MET A 21 -32.05 -17.82 38.32
CA MET A 21 -31.30 -17.26 37.18
C MET A 21 -30.67 -18.40 36.36
N THR A 22 -31.49 -19.25 35.76
CA THR A 22 -31.00 -20.34 34.90
C THR A 22 -31.92 -20.61 33.71
N LEU A 23 -32.55 -19.56 33.15
CA LEU A 23 -33.48 -19.73 32.02
C LEU A 23 -33.48 -18.62 30.97
N ILE A 24 -32.51 -17.71 30.96
CA ILE A 24 -32.22 -16.86 29.78
C ILE A 24 -30.69 -16.70 29.70
N LEU A 25 -30.00 -17.80 29.40
CA LEU A 25 -28.56 -17.83 29.14
C LEU A 25 -28.30 -19.00 28.18
N ALA A 26 -29.04 -18.97 27.07
CA ALA A 26 -28.96 -19.90 25.95
C ALA A 26 -29.17 -19.10 24.66
N ALA A 27 -28.28 -18.12 24.41
CA ALA A 27 -28.15 -17.42 23.12
C ALA A 27 -26.79 -16.70 22.96
N ALA A 28 -25.80 -16.90 23.83
CA ALA A 28 -24.54 -16.13 23.80
C ALA A 28 -23.30 -17.04 23.98
N ALA A 29 -23.24 -18.13 23.23
CA ALA A 29 -22.07 -19.02 23.23
C ALA A 29 -21.83 -19.58 21.81
N SER A 30 -21.47 -18.70 20.89
CA SER A 30 -20.87 -19.08 19.61
C SER A 30 -20.05 -17.94 19.03
N LEU A 31 -19.16 -17.34 19.83
CA LEU A 31 -18.12 -16.39 19.39
C LEU A 31 -17.01 -16.42 20.45
N TYR A 32 -16.15 -17.43 20.42
CA TYR A 32 -14.85 -17.42 21.09
C TYR A 32 -13.95 -18.42 20.37
N GLY A 33 -12.97 -17.88 19.65
CA GLY A 33 -12.01 -18.66 18.88
C GLY A 33 -10.71 -17.89 18.64
N CYS A 34 -10.14 -17.27 19.69
CA CYS A 34 -8.72 -16.97 19.71
C CYS A 34 -7.98 -18.07 20.47
N SER A 35 -7.14 -18.85 19.78
CA SER A 35 -5.95 -19.41 20.40
C SER A 35 -4.82 -19.53 19.37
N ARG A 36 -3.86 -18.60 19.50
CA ARG A 36 -2.44 -18.87 19.21
C ARG A 36 -2.02 -20.08 20.05
N ASP A 37 -1.78 -21.20 19.39
CA ASP A 37 -0.71 -22.15 19.71
C ASP A 37 -0.79 -23.29 18.68
N GLY A 38 0.24 -23.36 17.83
CA GLY A 38 0.39 -24.42 16.84
C GLY A 38 0.41 -25.79 17.51
N LYS A 39 -0.61 -26.59 17.20
CA LYS A 39 -0.61 -28.05 17.26
C LYS A 39 -1.83 -28.59 16.52
N VAL A 40 -1.57 -29.14 15.34
CA VAL A 40 -2.53 -29.98 14.61
C VAL A 40 -2.90 -31.16 15.49
N ILE A 41 -4.16 -31.25 15.91
CA ILE A 41 -4.74 -32.46 16.50
C ILE A 41 -5.52 -33.14 15.38
N SER A 42 -5.02 -34.30 14.94
CA SER A 42 -5.69 -35.21 14.01
C SER A 42 -7.07 -35.61 14.53
N ASP A 43 -8.11 -35.39 13.73
CA ASP A 43 -9.45 -35.92 14.02
C ASP A 43 -9.50 -37.43 13.72
N PRO A 44 -10.14 -38.27 14.56
CA PRO A 44 -10.25 -39.70 14.32
C PRO A 44 -11.35 -40.03 13.31
N GLU A 45 -11.05 -40.96 12.41
CA GLU A 45 -12.00 -41.52 11.43
C GLU A 45 -13.29 -42.07 12.06
N GLY A 46 -14.42 -41.69 11.43
CA GLY A 46 -15.58 -42.58 11.30
C GLY A 46 -16.88 -42.15 12.02
N ALA A 47 -17.74 -41.40 11.31
CA ALA A 47 -19.19 -41.60 11.32
C ALA A 47 -19.87 -40.77 10.23
N ALA A 48 -20.36 -41.44 9.18
CA ALA A 48 -21.32 -40.86 8.25
C ALA A 48 -22.66 -40.62 8.96
N ALA A 49 -23.01 -39.36 9.18
CA ALA A 49 -24.38 -38.91 9.39
C ALA A 49 -24.48 -37.47 8.85
N GLY A 50 -25.32 -37.27 7.85
CA GLY A 50 -25.59 -35.94 7.29
C GLY A 50 -26.24 -35.05 8.33
N THR A 51 -25.43 -34.25 9.01
CA THR A 51 -25.87 -33.04 9.71
C THR A 51 -25.87 -31.90 8.70
N GLN A 52 -27.05 -31.37 8.36
CA GLN A 52 -27.16 -30.00 7.87
C GLN A 52 -26.45 -29.12 8.90
N LYS A 53 -25.27 -28.59 8.57
CA LYS A 53 -24.69 -27.47 9.32
C LYS A 53 -25.73 -26.36 9.21
N ASN A 54 -26.35 -25.97 10.33
CA ASN A 54 -27.09 -24.71 10.39
C ASN A 54 -26.07 -23.61 10.11
N GLN A 55 -26.05 -23.12 8.87
CA GLN A 55 -25.19 -22.02 8.46
C GLN A 55 -25.67 -20.76 9.20
N ALA A 56 -24.75 -20.05 9.85
CA ALA A 56 -25.07 -18.76 10.44
C ALA A 56 -25.49 -17.81 9.30
N LEU A 57 -26.55 -17.03 9.54
CA LEU A 57 -27.11 -16.07 8.58
C LEU A 57 -26.93 -14.65 9.11
N GLY A 58 -26.85 -13.68 8.21
CA GLY A 58 -26.66 -12.27 8.52
C GLY A 58 -25.26 -11.77 8.19
N ARG A 59 -25.08 -11.14 7.03
CA ARG A 59 -23.83 -10.44 6.70
C ARG A 59 -24.10 -9.14 5.96
N TYR A 60 -23.16 -8.20 6.06
CA TYR A 60 -23.13 -7.04 5.18
C TYR A 60 -22.72 -7.44 3.76
N ALA A 61 -23.30 -6.81 2.76
CA ALA A 61 -22.85 -6.91 1.38
C ALA A 61 -22.66 -5.52 0.77
N GLU A 62 -21.64 -5.41 -0.08
CA GLU A 62 -21.30 -4.19 -0.81
C GLU A 62 -22.13 -4.07 -2.10
N SER A 63 -22.53 -2.85 -2.44
CA SER A 63 -23.00 -2.47 -3.76
C SER A 63 -22.49 -1.08 -4.12
N GLU A 64 -22.24 -0.83 -5.41
CA GLU A 64 -21.80 0.49 -5.86
C GLU A 64 -22.99 1.42 -6.10
N VAL A 65 -22.85 2.67 -5.64
CA VAL A 65 -23.78 3.76 -5.91
C VAL A 65 -23.20 4.64 -7.01
N PRO A 66 -23.88 4.80 -8.16
CA PRO A 66 -23.40 5.66 -9.23
C PRO A 66 -23.19 7.10 -8.75
N LEU A 67 -22.03 7.67 -9.07
CA LEU A 67 -21.73 9.07 -8.75
C LEU A 67 -22.54 10.04 -9.62
N PRO A 68 -22.76 11.29 -9.16
CA PRO A 68 -23.40 12.31 -9.99
C PRO A 68 -22.67 12.56 -11.31
N GLU A 69 -23.41 12.88 -12.37
CA GLU A 69 -22.83 13.15 -13.68
C GLU A 69 -21.84 14.32 -13.63
N GLY A 70 -20.64 14.11 -14.19
CA GLY A 70 -19.58 15.13 -14.23
C GLY A 70 -18.70 15.20 -12.99
N VAL A 71 -18.96 14.39 -11.96
CA VAL A 71 -18.01 14.21 -10.84
C VAL A 71 -16.85 13.34 -11.32
N THR A 72 -15.68 13.96 -11.43
CA THR A 72 -14.38 13.32 -11.72
C THR A 72 -13.52 13.23 -10.46
N TYR A 73 -12.36 12.57 -10.54
CA TYR A 73 -11.40 12.43 -9.44
C TYR A 73 -11.10 13.74 -8.70
N ASP A 74 -10.61 14.76 -9.41
CA ASP A 74 -10.24 16.07 -8.83
C ASP A 74 -11.43 16.96 -8.44
N SER A 75 -12.64 16.55 -8.80
CA SER A 75 -13.85 17.33 -8.51
C SER A 75 -14.35 17.12 -7.08
N GLY A 76 -14.18 15.92 -6.52
CA GLY A 76 -14.71 15.56 -5.21
C GLY A 76 -13.92 16.22 -4.07
N LEU A 77 -14.61 16.91 -3.17
CA LEU A 77 -14.00 17.65 -2.05
C LEU A 77 -14.22 16.99 -0.70
N GLY A 78 -15.30 16.21 -0.56
CA GLY A 78 -15.61 15.49 0.68
C GLY A 78 -17.00 14.88 0.64
N PHE A 79 -17.12 13.74 1.31
CA PHE A 79 -18.39 13.02 1.49
C PHE A 79 -18.67 12.88 2.99
N LEU A 80 -19.70 13.56 3.45
CA LEU A 80 -19.94 13.86 4.87
C LEU A 80 -21.42 13.64 5.23
N GLU A 81 -21.70 13.46 6.51
CA GLU A 81 -23.08 13.48 7.02
C GLU A 81 -23.59 14.92 7.08
N GLY A 82 -24.66 15.23 6.35
CA GLY A 82 -25.30 16.54 6.35
C GLY A 82 -26.11 16.83 7.61
N PRO A 83 -26.53 18.09 7.83
CA PRO A 83 -27.25 18.51 9.04
C PRO A 83 -28.66 17.91 9.15
N ASP A 84 -29.23 17.42 8.05
CA ASP A 84 -30.49 16.67 8.02
C ASP A 84 -30.29 15.14 8.14
N GLY A 85 -29.05 14.70 8.43
CA GLY A 85 -28.65 13.29 8.52
C GLY A 85 -28.45 12.61 7.16
N ARG A 86 -28.64 13.32 6.03
CA ARG A 86 -28.40 12.75 4.70
C ARG A 86 -26.92 12.87 4.32
N PRO A 87 -26.31 11.84 3.72
CA PRO A 87 -24.99 11.96 3.13
C PRO A 87 -24.93 13.05 2.05
N VAL A 88 -23.85 13.84 2.04
CA VAL A 88 -23.62 14.93 1.09
C VAL A 88 -22.23 14.79 0.48
N LEU A 89 -22.18 14.73 -0.86
CA LEU A 89 -20.94 14.85 -1.63
C LEU A 89 -20.77 16.30 -2.08
N PHE A 90 -19.72 16.97 -1.61
CA PHE A 90 -19.30 18.26 -2.16
C PHE A 90 -18.36 18.02 -3.33
N ALA A 91 -18.61 18.72 -4.43
CA ALA A 91 -17.71 18.72 -5.57
C ALA A 91 -17.53 20.13 -6.15
N ARG A 92 -16.52 20.28 -6.99
CA ARG A 92 -16.26 21.48 -7.79
C ARG A 92 -16.03 21.15 -9.26
N LYS A 93 -16.30 22.11 -10.13
CA LYS A 93 -15.91 22.06 -11.55
C LYS A 93 -15.27 23.36 -11.98
N GLU A 94 -14.43 23.30 -13.00
CA GLU A 94 -13.82 24.50 -13.57
C GLU A 94 -14.82 25.26 -14.44
N LYS A 95 -14.92 26.57 -14.23
CA LYS A 95 -15.71 27.49 -15.05
C LYS A 95 -14.95 28.78 -15.25
N ASN A 96 -14.33 28.93 -16.43
CA ASN A 96 -13.49 30.09 -16.78
C ASN A 96 -12.36 30.34 -15.76
N GLY A 97 -11.64 29.29 -15.34
CA GLY A 97 -10.57 29.36 -14.33
C GLY A 97 -11.01 29.52 -12.87
N THR A 98 -12.32 29.64 -12.61
CA THR A 98 -12.89 29.70 -11.25
C THR A 98 -13.52 28.35 -10.89
N ALA A 99 -13.47 27.97 -9.62
CA ALA A 99 -14.17 26.80 -9.09
C ALA A 99 -15.66 27.12 -8.87
N GLU A 100 -16.53 26.33 -9.49
CA GLU A 100 -17.96 26.31 -9.21
C GLU A 100 -18.30 25.09 -8.34
N PHE A 101 -18.74 25.33 -7.12
CA PHE A 101 -19.02 24.35 -6.08
C PHE A 101 -20.49 23.92 -6.10
N THR A 102 -20.70 22.62 -5.91
CA THR A 102 -22.02 21.97 -5.90
C THR A 102 -22.07 20.96 -4.76
N ALA A 103 -23.21 20.86 -4.08
CA ALA A 103 -23.50 19.83 -3.10
C ALA A 103 -24.50 18.84 -3.71
N TYR A 104 -24.17 17.55 -3.66
CA TYR A 104 -25.06 16.47 -4.06
C TYR A 104 -25.53 15.73 -2.82
N LEU A 105 -26.83 15.81 -2.53
CA LEU A 105 -27.43 15.19 -1.36
C LEU A 105 -27.99 13.83 -1.77
N LEU A 106 -27.58 12.77 -1.07
CA LEU A 106 -28.01 11.41 -1.37
C LEU A 106 -29.40 11.17 -0.77
N SER A 107 -30.35 10.75 -1.61
CA SER A 107 -31.71 10.40 -1.22
C SER A 107 -31.81 8.93 -0.78
N GLU A 108 -32.88 8.57 -0.07
CA GLU A 108 -33.10 7.18 0.40
C GLU A 108 -33.20 6.16 -0.75
N ASP A 109 -33.59 6.59 -1.96
CA ASP A 109 -33.63 5.76 -3.17
C ASP A 109 -32.30 5.71 -3.93
N LEU A 110 -31.21 6.17 -3.30
CA LEU A 110 -29.85 6.23 -3.84
C LEU A 110 -29.71 7.13 -5.08
N THR A 111 -30.57 8.15 -5.19
CA THR A 111 -30.47 9.20 -6.21
C THR A 111 -29.94 10.51 -5.62
N TRP A 112 -29.38 11.36 -6.48
CA TRP A 112 -28.74 12.61 -6.08
C TRP A 112 -29.65 13.83 -6.30
N GLU A 113 -29.82 14.62 -5.24
CA GLU A 113 -30.38 15.97 -5.31
C GLU A 113 -29.24 16.99 -5.42
N GLU A 114 -29.18 17.73 -6.54
CA GLU A 114 -28.17 18.75 -6.78
C GLU A 114 -28.56 20.10 -6.14
N LYS A 115 -27.64 20.71 -5.39
CA LYS A 115 -27.77 22.05 -4.83
C LYS A 115 -26.55 22.91 -5.12
N GLU A 116 -26.80 24.13 -5.57
CA GLU A 116 -25.76 25.14 -5.76
C GLU A 116 -25.19 25.59 -4.40
N CYS A 117 -23.85 25.64 -4.28
CA CYS A 117 -23.17 26.15 -3.09
C CYS A 117 -22.88 27.66 -3.23
N GLY A 118 -23.93 28.48 -3.23
CA GLY A 118 -23.81 29.95 -3.28
C GLY A 118 -22.84 30.52 -2.25
N TRP A 119 -22.80 29.94 -1.05
CA TRP A 119 -21.91 30.34 0.05
C TRP A 119 -20.41 30.20 -0.28
N LEU A 120 -20.04 29.27 -1.16
CA LEU A 120 -18.68 29.09 -1.69
C LEU A 120 -18.48 29.79 -3.03
N ASN A 121 -19.48 29.73 -3.92
CA ASN A 121 -19.39 30.30 -5.26
C ASN A 121 -19.18 31.83 -5.23
N GLN A 122 -19.72 32.51 -4.22
CA GLN A 122 -19.50 33.94 -4.01
C GLN A 122 -18.04 34.31 -3.69
N LEU A 123 -17.20 33.35 -3.27
CA LEU A 123 -15.78 33.57 -2.95
C LEU A 123 -14.91 33.74 -4.21
N GLY A 124 -15.35 33.21 -5.36
CA GLY A 124 -14.63 33.33 -6.63
C GLY A 124 -13.24 32.66 -6.62
N LEU A 125 -13.11 31.52 -5.91
CA LEU A 125 -11.85 30.80 -5.77
C LEU A 125 -11.36 30.27 -7.13
N LYS A 126 -10.06 30.39 -7.40
CA LYS A 126 -9.44 29.77 -8.60
C LYS A 126 -9.49 28.25 -8.50
N TYR A 127 -9.73 27.57 -9.61
CA TYR A 127 -9.79 26.11 -9.63
C TYR A 127 -8.44 25.46 -9.27
N GLU A 128 -7.34 25.96 -9.85
CA GLU A 128 -6.00 25.36 -9.71
C GLU A 128 -5.35 25.57 -8.32
N ASN A 129 -5.69 26.66 -7.62
CA ASN A 129 -4.97 27.09 -6.41
C ASN A 129 -5.78 26.97 -5.11
N SER A 130 -6.99 26.40 -5.14
CA SER A 130 -7.87 26.32 -3.95
C SER A 130 -7.82 24.94 -3.30
N SER A 131 -6.87 24.73 -2.39
CA SER A 131 -7.08 23.71 -1.35
C SER A 131 -8.23 24.19 -0.47
N ILE A 132 -9.33 23.44 -0.42
CA ILE A 132 -10.49 23.74 0.40
C ILE A 132 -10.92 22.47 1.15
N GLY A 133 -11.06 22.57 2.47
CA GLY A 133 -11.68 21.54 3.30
C GLY A 133 -13.05 21.99 3.75
N ILE A 134 -14.04 21.09 3.68
CA ILE A 134 -15.42 21.35 4.09
C ILE A 134 -15.75 20.42 5.25
N THR A 135 -16.46 20.94 6.24
CA THR A 135 -16.90 20.17 7.43
C THR A 135 -18.28 20.64 7.87
N PHE A 136 -18.99 19.76 8.57
CA PHE A 136 -20.18 20.12 9.33
C PHE A 136 -19.83 20.23 10.80
N GLY A 137 -20.25 21.31 11.45
CA GLY A 137 -20.13 21.49 12.89
C GLY A 137 -21.27 20.81 13.64
N GLU A 138 -21.01 20.45 14.89
CA GLU A 138 -22.01 19.96 15.84
C GLU A 138 -22.99 21.07 16.26
N ASP A 139 -22.75 22.31 15.85
CA ASP A 139 -23.68 23.44 15.95
C ASP A 139 -24.64 23.55 14.75
N HIS A 140 -24.63 22.55 13.87
CA HIS A 140 -25.43 22.41 12.65
C HIS A 140 -25.12 23.42 11.53
N ASN A 141 -23.95 24.07 11.56
CA ASN A 141 -23.46 24.90 10.46
C ASN A 141 -22.45 24.16 9.57
N MET A 142 -22.31 24.62 8.33
CA MET A 142 -21.24 24.25 7.41
C MET A 142 -20.03 25.17 7.59
N TYR A 143 -18.84 24.61 7.45
CA TYR A 143 -17.58 25.34 7.51
C TYR A 143 -16.71 24.98 6.32
N ALA A 144 -16.10 25.99 5.70
CA ALA A 144 -15.02 25.81 4.75
C ALA A 144 -13.74 26.48 5.24
N VAL A 145 -12.62 25.77 5.11
CA VAL A 145 -11.27 26.30 5.30
C VAL A 145 -10.59 26.31 3.94
N TYR A 146 -10.11 27.48 3.52
CA TYR A 146 -9.35 27.61 2.27
C TYR A 146 -8.13 28.52 2.47
N SER A 147 -7.17 28.41 1.57
CA SER A 147 -5.93 29.18 1.62
C SER A 147 -5.79 30.10 0.42
N GLU A 148 -5.31 31.32 0.65
CA GLU A 148 -4.86 32.22 -0.41
C GLU A 148 -3.33 32.34 -0.36
N GLY A 149 -2.65 32.01 -1.46
CA GLY A 149 -1.21 32.15 -1.64
C GLY A 149 -0.88 32.44 -3.11
N ASP A 150 0.17 33.23 -3.34
CA ASP A 150 0.76 33.42 -4.67
C ASP A 150 1.74 32.25 -4.94
N ASP A 151 1.89 31.82 -6.19
CA ASP A 151 2.73 30.66 -6.58
C ASP A 151 4.22 30.84 -6.21
N GLN A 152 4.60 32.03 -5.75
CA GLN A 152 5.95 32.42 -5.34
C GLN A 152 6.16 32.53 -3.82
N GLU A 153 5.10 32.46 -3.00
CA GLU A 153 5.21 32.55 -1.54
C GLU A 153 4.93 31.20 -0.87
N VAL A 154 5.91 30.71 -0.10
CA VAL A 154 5.83 29.46 0.71
C VAL A 154 4.82 29.59 1.87
N ILE A 155 4.12 30.73 2.00
CA ILE A 155 3.28 31.08 3.15
C ILE A 155 1.89 31.47 2.66
N SER A 156 0.90 30.59 2.80
CA SER A 156 -0.50 30.88 2.47
C SER A 156 -1.29 31.34 3.70
N ARG A 157 -2.14 32.35 3.54
CA ARG A 157 -3.08 32.78 4.59
C ARG A 157 -4.32 31.88 4.56
N HIS A 158 -4.76 31.42 5.73
CA HIS A 158 -5.98 30.61 5.86
C HIS A 158 -7.20 31.46 6.19
N HIS A 159 -8.33 31.11 5.57
CA HIS A 159 -9.63 31.74 5.71
C HIS A 159 -10.66 30.69 6.11
N VAL A 160 -11.67 31.13 6.88
CA VAL A 160 -12.74 30.25 7.37
C VAL A 160 -14.08 30.91 7.09
N VAL A 161 -14.97 30.18 6.44
CA VAL A 161 -16.32 30.64 6.12
C VAL A 161 -17.32 29.70 6.75
N ALA A 162 -18.29 30.25 7.48
CA ALA A 162 -19.40 29.51 8.06
C ALA A 162 -20.69 29.80 7.29
N ALA A 163 -21.54 28.79 7.14
CA ALA A 163 -22.84 28.94 6.48
C ALA A 163 -23.91 28.08 7.17
N GLY A 164 -25.09 28.65 7.39
CA GLY A 164 -26.25 27.92 7.91
C GLY A 164 -27.14 27.31 6.82
N ASP A 165 -26.89 27.67 5.56
CA ASP A 165 -27.59 27.19 4.37
C ASP A 165 -26.62 27.11 3.17
N CYS A 166 -27.08 26.56 2.04
CA CYS A 166 -26.25 26.44 0.84
C CYS A 166 -26.10 27.77 0.07
N GLU A 167 -26.70 28.88 0.52
CA GLU A 167 -26.76 30.14 -0.23
C GLU A 167 -25.80 31.20 0.31
N HIS A 168 -25.72 31.37 1.64
CA HIS A 168 -25.05 32.49 2.27
C HIS A 168 -23.96 32.05 3.24
N GLY A 169 -22.71 32.43 2.92
CA GLY A 169 -21.55 32.25 3.80
C GLY A 169 -21.12 33.54 4.47
N GLN A 170 -20.59 33.44 5.69
CA GLN A 170 -19.96 34.52 6.44
C GLN A 170 -18.52 34.14 6.80
N GLU A 171 -17.55 34.99 6.43
CA GLU A 171 -16.17 34.82 6.87
C GLU A 171 -16.04 35.03 8.39
N LEU A 172 -15.35 34.10 9.04
CA LEU A 172 -15.04 34.15 10.47
C LEU A 172 -13.67 34.78 10.68
N ASN A 173 -13.61 35.78 11.56
CA ASN A 173 -12.35 36.36 11.98
C ASN A 173 -11.81 35.57 13.19
N LEU A 174 -10.86 34.67 12.93
CA LEU A 174 -10.20 33.83 13.93
C LEU A 174 -8.77 34.32 14.20
N PRO A 175 -8.50 35.05 15.30
CA PRO A 175 -7.17 35.59 15.60
C PRO A 175 -6.06 34.54 15.66
N VAL A 176 -6.36 33.32 16.09
CA VAL A 176 -5.41 32.19 16.11
C VAL A 176 -4.80 31.91 14.73
N LEU A 177 -5.56 32.05 13.64
CA LEU A 177 -5.07 31.82 12.27
C LEU A 177 -4.22 32.97 11.73
N LEU A 178 -4.12 34.08 12.47
CA LEU A 178 -3.26 35.22 12.16
C LEU A 178 -1.92 35.16 12.92
N GLU A 179 -1.72 34.18 13.81
CA GLU A 179 -0.44 33.99 14.48
C GLU A 179 0.65 33.59 13.49
N THR A 180 1.86 34.15 13.63
CA THR A 180 3.01 33.87 12.75
C THR A 180 4.24 33.38 13.51
N CYS A 181 5.06 32.54 12.88
CA CYS A 181 6.39 32.12 13.31
C CYS A 181 7.46 32.55 12.27
N GLU A 182 8.71 32.13 12.46
CA GLU A 182 9.81 32.48 11.53
C GLU A 182 9.65 31.91 10.11
N TYR A 183 8.76 30.92 9.95
CA TYR A 183 8.47 30.23 8.68
C TYR A 183 7.14 30.67 8.05
N GLY A 184 6.40 31.62 8.63
CA GLY A 184 5.11 32.09 8.11
C GLY A 184 3.98 32.02 9.12
N TYR A 185 2.77 31.66 8.68
CA TYR A 185 1.65 31.41 9.59
C TYR A 185 1.96 30.23 10.50
N LYS A 186 1.55 30.33 11.77
CA LYS A 186 1.91 29.31 12.77
C LYS A 186 1.09 28.04 12.61
N TYR A 187 -0.15 28.16 12.15
CA TYR A 187 -1.09 27.06 12.00
C TYR A 187 -1.58 26.96 10.56
N TYR A 188 -1.75 25.72 10.09
CA TYR A 188 -2.17 25.41 8.73
C TYR A 188 -3.33 24.41 8.74
N PRO A 189 -4.51 24.80 9.27
CA PRO A 189 -5.64 23.89 9.34
C PRO A 189 -6.14 23.55 7.94
N ARG A 190 -6.47 22.28 7.73
CA ARG A 190 -7.18 21.79 6.54
C ARG A 190 -8.69 21.80 6.73
N SER A 191 -9.14 21.71 7.99
CA SER A 191 -10.53 21.65 8.42
C SER A 191 -10.71 22.33 9.78
N ILE A 192 -11.94 22.74 10.13
CA ILE A 192 -12.30 23.20 11.48
C ILE A 192 -13.66 22.62 11.84
N THR A 193 -13.72 21.88 12.94
CA THR A 193 -14.98 21.38 13.51
C THR A 193 -15.41 22.27 14.66
N VAL A 194 -16.64 22.80 14.61
CA VAL A 194 -17.24 23.54 15.72
C VAL A 194 -18.05 22.57 16.56
N LEU A 195 -17.76 22.49 17.86
CA LEU A 195 -18.50 21.66 18.82
C LEU A 195 -19.84 22.32 19.18
N GLU A 196 -20.78 21.56 19.76
CA GLU A 196 -22.12 22.06 20.15
C GLU A 196 -22.04 23.22 21.18
N ASN A 197 -20.98 23.24 22.00
CA ASN A 197 -20.71 24.36 22.94
C ASN A 197 -20.09 25.60 22.27
N GLY A 198 -19.83 25.55 20.96
CA GLY A 198 -19.24 26.61 20.14
C GLY A 198 -17.71 26.62 20.10
N ASN A 199 -17.02 25.73 20.84
CA ASN A 199 -15.56 25.68 20.80
C ASN A 199 -15.05 25.14 19.45
N LEU A 200 -13.88 25.61 19.05
CA LEU A 200 -13.24 25.29 17.77
C LEU A 200 -12.24 24.16 17.95
N LEU A 201 -12.34 23.14 17.11
CA LEU A 201 -11.43 22.01 17.05
C LEU A 201 -10.77 21.94 15.67
N PHE A 202 -9.44 21.93 15.62
CA PHE A 202 -8.70 21.78 14.37
C PHE A 202 -7.33 21.16 14.61
N SER A 203 -6.77 20.53 13.58
CA SER A 203 -5.38 20.04 13.61
C SER A 203 -4.42 21.00 12.92
N SER A 204 -3.15 20.94 13.31
CA SER A 204 -2.05 21.56 12.57
C SER A 204 -0.76 20.84 12.90
N GLY A 205 -0.10 20.25 11.89
CA GLY A 205 1.03 19.35 12.11
C GLY A 205 0.57 18.09 12.85
N ASN A 206 1.27 17.76 13.95
CA ASN A 206 1.00 16.55 14.74
C ASN A 206 0.20 16.84 16.04
N ASN A 207 -0.50 17.98 16.08
CA ASN A 207 -1.34 18.35 17.23
C ASN A 207 -2.77 18.69 16.81
N ILE A 208 -3.69 18.38 17.72
CA ILE A 208 -5.08 18.83 17.74
C ILE A 208 -5.19 20.01 18.72
N TYR A 209 -5.83 21.08 18.28
CA TYR A 209 -6.01 22.32 19.02
C TYR A 209 -7.48 22.52 19.35
N LEU A 210 -7.75 22.76 20.64
CA LEU A 210 -9.07 23.16 21.12
C LEU A 210 -9.00 24.63 21.55
N TYR A 211 -9.82 25.47 20.92
CA TYR A 211 -9.92 26.90 21.18
C TYR A 211 -11.34 27.30 21.56
N ASP A 212 -11.46 28.44 22.22
CA ASP A 212 -12.77 29.08 22.42
C ASP A 212 -13.42 29.49 21.09
N ALA A 213 -14.72 29.73 21.12
CA ALA A 213 -15.51 30.13 19.94
C ALA A 213 -14.96 31.37 19.20
N ALA A 214 -14.22 32.23 19.90
CA ALA A 214 -13.63 33.44 19.33
C ALA A 214 -12.26 33.20 18.68
N GLY A 215 -11.68 32.00 18.81
CA GLY A 215 -10.32 31.70 18.33
C GLY A 215 -9.24 32.55 19.01
N GLN A 216 -9.46 32.92 20.28
CA GLN A 216 -8.58 33.80 21.06
C GLN A 216 -7.83 33.05 22.15
N GLN A 217 -8.51 32.15 22.85
CA GLN A 217 -7.94 31.43 23.98
C GLN A 217 -7.78 29.95 23.62
N LYS A 218 -6.53 29.47 23.64
CA LYS A 218 -6.25 28.04 23.59
C LYS A 218 -6.73 27.39 24.89
N LEU A 219 -7.64 26.43 24.78
CA LEU A 219 -8.19 25.67 25.89
C LEU A 219 -7.35 24.41 26.13
N ALA A 220 -6.97 23.72 25.05
CA ALA A 220 -6.10 22.55 25.10
C ALA A 220 -5.24 22.38 23.83
N GLU A 221 -4.18 21.60 23.96
CA GLU A 221 -3.31 21.12 22.87
C GLU A 221 -3.03 19.65 23.15
N LEU A 222 -3.36 18.80 22.18
CA LEU A 222 -3.33 17.34 22.31
C LEU A 222 -2.54 16.75 21.14
N PRO A 223 -1.88 15.59 21.31
CA PRO A 223 -1.25 14.89 20.19
C PRO A 223 -2.32 14.39 19.20
N GLY A 224 -2.04 14.46 17.91
CA GLY A 224 -2.89 13.93 16.84
C GLY A 224 -2.87 14.76 15.55
N SER A 225 -3.29 14.19 14.43
CA SER A 225 -3.36 14.87 13.12
C SER A 225 -4.81 14.98 12.61
N ASP A 226 -5.00 15.71 11.51
CA ASP A 226 -6.29 15.92 10.82
C ASP A 226 -7.05 14.61 10.56
N SER A 227 -6.31 13.56 10.25
CA SER A 227 -6.79 12.23 9.89
C SER A 227 -7.16 11.34 11.08
N CYS A 228 -7.09 11.83 12.32
CA CYS A 228 -7.17 11.01 13.53
C CYS A 228 -8.18 11.51 14.58
N TYR A 229 -9.13 12.38 14.23
CA TYR A 229 -10.17 12.81 15.18
C TYR A 229 -11.55 13.02 14.55
N PHE A 230 -12.59 12.94 15.37
CA PHE A 230 -13.98 13.22 15.02
C PHE A 230 -14.76 13.69 16.26
N ALA A 231 -15.87 14.40 16.06
CA ALA A 231 -16.63 15.03 17.14
C ALA A 231 -18.07 14.50 17.24
N ARG A 232 -18.68 14.69 18.43
CA ARG A 232 -20.13 14.54 18.64
C ARG A 232 -20.56 15.41 19.83
N GLY A 233 -21.54 16.27 19.60
CA GLY A 233 -21.99 17.27 20.56
C GLY A 233 -20.84 18.15 21.06
N SER A 234 -20.67 18.20 22.39
CA SER A 234 -19.58 18.94 23.05
C SER A 234 -18.37 18.05 23.39
N GLN A 235 -18.17 16.93 22.68
CA GLN A 235 -17.08 15.98 22.91
C GLN A 235 -16.38 15.65 21.60
N PHE A 236 -15.14 15.15 21.70
CA PHE A 236 -14.41 14.67 20.54
C PHE A 236 -13.55 13.47 20.89
N TYR A 237 -13.24 12.69 19.87
CA TYR A 237 -12.46 11.47 19.94
C TYR A 237 -11.19 11.68 19.14
N ALA A 238 -10.06 11.18 19.63
CA ALA A 238 -8.82 11.14 18.87
C ALA A 238 -8.16 9.76 18.99
N ILE A 239 -7.59 9.30 17.88
CA ILE A 239 -6.81 8.06 17.82
C ILE A 239 -5.37 8.39 18.20
N ASP A 240 -4.86 7.69 19.20
CA ASP A 240 -3.48 7.77 19.66
C ASP A 240 -2.75 6.48 19.29
N GLU A 241 -2.03 6.54 18.17
CA GLU A 241 -1.25 5.43 17.62
C GLU A 241 -0.22 4.90 18.63
N ALA A 242 0.44 5.77 19.38
CA ALA A 242 1.50 5.38 20.31
C ALA A 242 0.98 4.54 21.49
N SER A 243 -0.30 4.67 21.82
CA SER A 243 -0.95 3.87 22.86
C SER A 243 -1.98 2.90 22.32
N GLU A 244 -2.09 2.76 20.99
CA GLU A 244 -3.04 1.86 20.32
C GLU A 244 -4.45 2.03 20.90
N SER A 245 -4.95 3.28 20.94
CA SER A 245 -6.20 3.60 21.64
C SER A 245 -7.01 4.70 20.96
N LEU A 246 -8.33 4.61 21.08
CA LEU A 246 -9.26 5.73 20.87
C LEU A 246 -9.50 6.45 22.20
N ILE A 247 -9.26 7.76 22.25
CA ILE A 247 -9.40 8.57 23.46
C ILE A 247 -10.58 9.53 23.31
N LEU A 248 -11.49 9.53 24.28
CA LEU A 248 -12.59 10.49 24.39
C LEU A 248 -12.17 11.67 25.26
N TYR A 249 -12.25 12.87 24.70
CA TYR A 249 -11.95 14.13 25.36
C TYR A 249 -13.20 14.96 25.64
N ASP A 250 -13.14 15.76 26.70
CA ASP A 250 -14.12 16.80 26.97
C ASP A 250 -13.85 18.04 26.11
N GLY A 251 -14.86 18.52 25.39
CA GLY A 251 -14.74 19.70 24.52
C GLY A 251 -14.72 21.03 25.26
N GLU A 252 -14.89 21.07 26.58
CA GLU A 252 -14.76 22.31 27.37
C GLU A 252 -13.30 22.65 27.68
N ASP A 253 -12.48 21.65 28.02
CA ASP A 253 -11.12 21.86 28.53
C ASP A 253 -10.08 20.84 28.02
N GLY A 254 -10.47 19.93 27.13
CA GLY A 254 -9.59 18.93 26.53
C GLY A 254 -9.14 17.84 27.50
N LYS A 255 -9.82 17.64 28.64
CA LYS A 255 -9.48 16.54 29.55
C LYS A 255 -9.94 15.20 28.99
N GLU A 256 -9.05 14.21 29.09
CA GLU A 256 -9.38 12.81 28.83
C GLU A 256 -10.48 12.33 29.78
N LYS A 257 -11.57 11.80 29.23
CA LYS A 257 -12.69 11.22 29.98
C LYS A 257 -12.60 9.70 30.00
N THR A 258 -12.23 9.09 28.89
CA THR A 258 -12.17 7.63 28.73
C THR A 258 -11.20 7.27 27.61
N ARG A 259 -10.63 6.07 27.69
CA ARG A 259 -9.74 5.49 26.70
C ARG A 259 -10.20 4.08 26.36
N TYR A 260 -10.28 3.79 25.08
CA TYR A 260 -10.67 2.49 24.54
C TYR A 260 -9.45 1.89 23.85
N PRO A 261 -8.91 0.75 24.31
CA PRO A 261 -7.90 0.01 23.57
C PRO A 261 -8.42 -0.29 22.17
N LEU A 262 -7.58 -0.09 21.17
CA LEU A 262 -7.88 -0.27 19.76
C LEU A 262 -6.77 -1.16 19.18
N ASN A 263 -7.12 -2.07 18.29
CA ASN A 263 -6.13 -2.87 17.59
C ASN A 263 -6.46 -2.78 16.10
N LEU A 264 -5.70 -1.96 15.40
CA LEU A 264 -5.77 -1.79 13.95
C LEU A 264 -4.39 -2.06 13.35
N ASN A 265 -4.36 -2.58 12.14
CA ASN A 265 -3.11 -2.71 11.38
C ASN A 265 -2.58 -1.33 10.91
N GLN A 266 -3.46 -0.33 10.79
CA GLN A 266 -3.12 1.03 10.41
C GLN A 266 -3.97 2.03 11.20
N TYR A 267 -3.31 2.97 11.90
CA TYR A 267 -3.97 4.00 12.71
C TYR A 267 -4.11 5.35 11.99
N PHE A 268 -3.32 5.59 10.95
CA PHE A 268 -3.38 6.83 10.17
C PHE A 268 -4.55 6.79 9.17
N GLY A 269 -5.40 7.84 9.18
CA GLY A 269 -6.48 7.97 8.19
C GLY A 269 -7.68 7.08 8.49
N VAL A 270 -7.99 6.84 9.75
CA VAL A 270 -9.12 6.01 10.20
C VAL A 270 -10.32 6.92 10.49
N PRO A 271 -11.29 7.08 9.56
CA PRO A 271 -12.45 7.90 9.84
C PRO A 271 -13.39 7.18 10.82
N GLY A 272 -14.02 7.96 11.68
CA GLY A 272 -14.95 7.48 12.68
C GLY A 272 -16.24 8.27 12.70
N ILE A 273 -17.32 7.59 13.05
CA ILE A 273 -18.64 8.18 13.23
C ILE A 273 -19.22 7.79 14.59
N VAL A 274 -20.00 8.69 15.18
CA VAL A 274 -20.70 8.46 16.45
C VAL A 274 -22.20 8.50 16.17
N GLY A 275 -22.85 7.35 16.25
CA GLY A 275 -24.30 7.24 16.04
C GLY A 275 -25.10 7.93 17.15
N GLU A 276 -26.38 8.18 16.90
CA GLU A 276 -27.29 8.78 17.90
C GLU A 276 -27.41 7.98 19.20
N ASN A 277 -27.23 6.66 19.11
CA ASN A 277 -27.21 5.74 20.25
C ASN A 277 -25.87 5.79 21.05
N GLY A 278 -24.88 6.53 20.56
CA GLY A 278 -23.53 6.63 21.11
C GLY A 278 -22.60 5.48 20.73
N ASP A 279 -23.00 4.60 19.80
CA ASP A 279 -22.10 3.62 19.22
C ASP A 279 -21.07 4.34 18.33
N ILE A 280 -19.82 3.86 18.36
CA ILE A 280 -18.73 4.42 17.55
C ILE A 280 -18.38 3.42 16.48
N SER A 281 -18.47 3.81 15.21
CA SER A 281 -18.01 2.97 14.09
C SER A 281 -16.71 3.55 13.56
N LEU A 282 -15.68 2.71 13.40
CA LEU A 282 -14.41 3.04 12.78
C LEU A 282 -14.24 2.26 11.49
N LEU A 283 -13.76 2.94 10.45
CA LEU A 283 -13.44 2.35 9.15
C LEU A 283 -11.93 2.22 9.01
N SER A 284 -11.48 1.03 8.60
CA SER A 284 -10.09 0.75 8.25
C SER A 284 -10.02 -0.21 7.07
N VAL A 285 -8.82 -0.53 6.59
CA VAL A 285 -8.61 -1.58 5.58
C VAL A 285 -9.04 -2.97 6.07
N GLU A 286 -9.10 -3.18 7.38
CA GLU A 286 -9.60 -4.41 8.00
C GLU A 286 -11.13 -4.48 8.00
N GLY A 287 -11.80 -3.36 7.67
CA GLY A 287 -13.24 -3.25 7.58
C GLY A 287 -13.83 -2.26 8.60
N ILE A 288 -15.08 -2.50 9.00
CA ILE A 288 -15.78 -1.65 9.96
C ILE A 288 -15.84 -2.33 11.34
N GLN A 289 -15.28 -1.65 12.34
CA GLN A 289 -15.37 -2.04 13.75
C GLN A 289 -16.33 -1.12 14.48
N VAL A 290 -17.20 -1.68 15.32
CA VAL A 290 -18.16 -0.93 16.14
C VAL A 290 -17.87 -1.13 17.62
N LEU A 291 -17.69 -0.04 18.34
CA LEU A 291 -17.67 -0.01 19.79
C LEU A 291 -19.08 0.33 20.28
N LYS A 292 -19.76 -0.67 20.86
CA LYS A 292 -21.08 -0.48 21.47
C LYS A 292 -20.98 0.44 22.68
N ASN A 293 -21.87 1.42 22.77
CA ASN A 293 -21.85 2.43 23.83
C ASN A 293 -21.75 1.79 25.23
N GLY A 294 -20.70 2.14 25.98
CA GLY A 294 -20.46 1.66 27.34
C GLY A 294 -19.99 0.19 27.46
N SER A 295 -19.78 -0.53 26.36
CA SER A 295 -19.31 -1.94 26.38
C SER A 295 -17.80 -2.06 26.62
N GLY A 296 -17.01 -1.14 26.05
CA GLY A 296 -15.54 -1.22 26.01
C GLY A 296 -15.00 -2.33 25.09
N ILE A 297 -15.84 -2.95 24.27
CA ILE A 297 -15.47 -4.05 23.37
C ILE A 297 -15.75 -3.62 21.93
N TRP A 298 -14.74 -3.77 21.06
CA TRP A 298 -14.87 -3.60 19.62
C TRP A 298 -15.41 -4.88 18.99
N GLU A 299 -16.41 -4.72 18.11
CA GLU A 299 -16.99 -5.79 17.30
C GLU A 299 -16.67 -5.53 15.83
N GLN A 300 -16.04 -6.49 15.16
CA GLN A 300 -15.85 -6.45 13.70
C GLN A 300 -17.19 -6.80 13.04
N ILE A 301 -17.85 -5.82 12.41
CA ILE A 301 -19.17 -6.01 11.80
C ILE A 301 -19.09 -6.22 10.28
N ILE A 302 -18.03 -5.72 9.63
CA ILE A 302 -17.73 -5.97 8.22
C ILE A 302 -16.25 -6.30 8.08
N GLU A 303 -15.92 -7.40 7.41
CA GLU A 303 -14.54 -7.82 7.12
C GLU A 303 -14.04 -7.15 5.83
N GLY A 304 -13.06 -6.25 5.92
CA GLY A 304 -12.59 -5.42 4.81
C GLY A 304 -11.95 -6.22 3.67
N LYS A 305 -11.27 -7.32 4.00
CA LYS A 305 -10.63 -8.23 3.02
C LYS A 305 -11.58 -8.82 1.97
N SER A 306 -12.89 -8.71 2.15
CA SER A 306 -13.92 -9.29 1.28
C SER A 306 -14.63 -8.28 0.37
N ASN A 307 -14.16 -7.03 0.36
CA ASN A 307 -14.80 -5.92 -0.33
C ASN A 307 -13.77 -4.81 -0.64
N THR A 308 -14.26 -3.68 -1.15
CA THR A 308 -13.42 -2.53 -1.51
C THR A 308 -12.54 -2.00 -0.38
N MET A 309 -12.91 -2.15 0.90
CA MET A 309 -12.06 -1.66 2.02
C MET A 309 -10.68 -2.32 2.07
N GLY A 310 -10.59 -3.61 1.75
CA GLY A 310 -9.33 -4.36 1.76
C GLY A 310 -8.51 -4.21 0.48
N SER A 311 -9.01 -3.48 -0.52
CA SER A 311 -8.29 -3.24 -1.77
C SER A 311 -7.18 -2.19 -1.57
N PRO A 312 -5.93 -2.46 -1.98
CA PRO A 312 -4.86 -1.47 -1.95
C PRO A 312 -5.04 -0.36 -3.00
N LYS A 313 -5.97 -0.54 -3.95
CA LYS A 313 -6.28 0.45 -5.00
C LYS A 313 -7.04 1.65 -4.46
N TYR A 314 -7.89 1.43 -3.45
CA TYR A 314 -8.85 2.41 -2.96
C TYR A 314 -8.46 2.92 -1.58
N TYR A 315 -8.60 4.22 -1.37
CA TYR A 315 -8.44 4.86 -0.06
C TYR A 315 -9.72 5.61 0.29
N ALA A 316 -10.22 5.39 1.50
CA ALA A 316 -11.43 6.03 1.98
C ALA A 316 -11.18 7.52 2.20
N SER A 317 -12.02 8.36 1.59
CA SER A 317 -12.00 9.82 1.74
C SER A 317 -13.32 10.37 2.27
N GLY A 318 -14.32 9.53 2.47
CA GLY A 318 -15.51 9.85 3.25
C GLY A 318 -16.19 8.61 3.80
N PHE A 319 -16.78 8.73 4.99
CA PHE A 319 -17.43 7.63 5.69
C PHE A 319 -18.65 8.17 6.46
N THR A 320 -19.81 7.55 6.26
CA THR A 320 -21.06 7.96 6.92
C THR A 320 -21.98 6.76 7.10
N ALA A 321 -22.85 6.81 8.12
CA ALA A 321 -23.92 5.85 8.30
C ALA A 321 -25.17 6.31 7.54
N GLY A 322 -25.92 5.37 6.99
CA GLY A 322 -27.26 5.61 6.52
C GLY A 322 -28.30 5.49 7.63
N SER A 323 -29.58 5.50 7.24
CA SER A 323 -30.71 5.46 8.18
C SER A 323 -31.17 4.05 8.57
N GLN A 324 -30.58 2.99 8.00
CA GLN A 324 -31.03 1.60 8.14
C GLN A 324 -29.92 0.63 8.55
N GLU A 325 -29.09 1.00 9.53
CA GLU A 325 -27.91 0.22 9.98
C GLU A 325 -26.94 -0.12 8.83
N ASP A 326 -26.89 0.76 7.83
CA ASP A 326 -26.08 0.69 6.63
C ASP A 326 -24.97 1.74 6.64
N TYR A 327 -23.96 1.55 5.78
CA TYR A 327 -22.80 2.43 5.72
C TYR A 327 -22.48 2.82 4.29
N PHE A 328 -21.99 4.04 4.10
CA PHE A 328 -21.48 4.52 2.83
C PHE A 328 -20.01 4.89 2.98
N VAL A 329 -19.20 4.44 2.03
CA VAL A 329 -17.78 4.79 1.96
C VAL A 329 -17.49 5.36 0.58
N TYR A 330 -17.01 6.61 0.56
CA TYR A 330 -16.51 7.26 -0.63
C TYR A 330 -15.00 7.01 -0.72
N TYR A 331 -14.58 6.43 -1.84
CA TYR A 331 -13.20 6.11 -2.13
C TYR A 331 -12.68 6.98 -3.24
N ASN A 332 -11.45 7.44 -3.07
CA ASN A 332 -10.58 7.80 -4.16
C ASN A 332 -9.70 6.57 -4.48
N SER A 333 -9.08 6.56 -5.66
CA SER A 333 -8.21 5.45 -6.08
C SER A 333 -6.92 5.92 -6.73
N MET A 334 -5.92 5.04 -6.73
CA MET A 334 -4.60 5.34 -7.29
C MET A 334 -4.59 5.53 -8.82
N ASP A 335 -5.62 5.05 -9.52
CA ASP A 335 -5.83 5.30 -10.95
C ASP A 335 -6.63 6.57 -11.23
N GLU A 336 -6.69 7.49 -10.26
CA GLU A 336 -7.40 8.78 -10.36
C GLU A 336 -8.88 8.58 -10.72
N THR A 337 -9.56 7.69 -9.97
CA THR A 337 -11.02 7.51 -10.05
C THR A 337 -11.67 7.62 -8.68
N ASN A 338 -13.00 7.72 -8.66
CA ASN A 338 -13.79 7.77 -7.44
C ASN A 338 -14.84 6.66 -7.45
N LYS A 339 -15.16 6.12 -6.27
CA LYS A 339 -16.20 5.10 -6.09
C LYS A 339 -17.00 5.40 -4.82
N LEU A 340 -18.32 5.31 -4.87
CA LEU A 340 -19.16 5.29 -3.68
C LEU A 340 -19.70 3.88 -3.47
N SER A 341 -19.36 3.28 -2.32
CA SER A 341 -19.82 1.94 -1.96
C SER A 341 -20.82 2.01 -0.82
N HIS A 342 -21.90 1.24 -0.94
CA HIS A 342 -22.98 1.11 0.02
C HIS A 342 -22.98 -0.30 0.62
N TYR A 343 -22.88 -0.38 1.93
CA TYR A 343 -22.81 -1.62 2.70
C TYR A 343 -24.09 -1.84 3.47
N VAL A 344 -24.86 -2.86 3.08
CA VAL A 344 -26.19 -3.15 3.62
C VAL A 344 -26.19 -4.50 4.32
N TYR A 345 -26.82 -4.58 5.50
CA TYR A 345 -26.97 -5.82 6.25
C TYR A 345 -28.09 -6.70 5.67
N TYR A 346 -27.75 -7.93 5.29
CA TYR A 346 -28.70 -8.94 4.79
C TYR A 346 -28.85 -10.09 5.80
N PRO A 347 -29.96 -10.15 6.57
CA PRO A 347 -30.15 -11.15 7.63
C PRO A 347 -30.25 -12.59 7.14
N ASP A 348 -30.63 -12.80 5.87
CA ASP A 348 -30.83 -14.13 5.28
C ASP A 348 -29.60 -14.64 4.50
N MET A 349 -28.54 -13.84 4.40
CA MET A 349 -27.33 -14.19 3.64
C MET A 349 -26.37 -15.00 4.54
N PRO A 350 -25.78 -16.11 4.06
CA PRO A 350 -24.82 -16.86 4.85
C PRO A 350 -23.62 -16.04 5.32
N VAL A 351 -23.23 -16.19 6.59
CA VAL A 351 -22.07 -15.53 7.20
C VAL A 351 -20.77 -16.03 6.57
N GLU A 352 -20.63 -17.34 6.42
CA GLU A 352 -19.42 -17.97 5.88
C GLU A 352 -19.61 -18.36 4.41
N PRO A 353 -18.65 -18.01 3.52
CA PRO A 353 -18.62 -18.50 2.15
C PRO A 353 -18.61 -20.03 2.07
N GLU A 354 -19.18 -20.59 1.00
CA GLU A 354 -19.31 -22.05 0.86
C GLU A 354 -17.99 -22.74 0.46
N LYS A 355 -17.08 -21.98 -0.17
CA LYS A 355 -15.80 -22.48 -0.65
C LYS A 355 -14.67 -21.59 -0.12
N GLU A 356 -13.52 -22.18 0.07
CA GLU A 356 -12.30 -21.51 0.48
C GLU A 356 -11.18 -21.84 -0.52
N LEU A 357 -10.44 -20.81 -0.93
CA LEU A 357 -9.24 -20.88 -1.75
C LEU A 357 -8.09 -20.33 -0.89
N THR A 358 -7.02 -21.10 -0.71
CA THR A 358 -5.89 -20.67 0.15
C THR A 358 -4.67 -20.29 -0.67
N ILE A 359 -4.05 -19.15 -0.36
CA ILE A 359 -2.85 -18.65 -1.04
C ILE A 359 -1.73 -18.49 -0.02
N PHE A 360 -0.59 -19.13 -0.27
CA PHE A 360 0.61 -18.96 0.54
C PHE A 360 1.61 -18.02 -0.16
N SER A 361 2.23 -17.13 0.62
CA SER A 361 3.38 -16.33 0.22
C SER A 361 4.32 -16.13 1.39
N LEU A 362 5.63 -15.97 1.12
CA LEU A 362 6.59 -15.57 2.14
C LEU A 362 6.42 -14.10 2.55
N SER A 363 6.11 -13.23 1.58
CA SER A 363 5.99 -11.79 1.78
C SER A 363 4.64 -11.29 1.27
N ASP A 364 4.25 -10.11 1.73
CA ASP A 364 3.05 -9.44 1.21
C ASP A 364 3.20 -9.02 -0.26
N ASN A 365 2.08 -8.87 -0.98
CA ASN A 365 2.07 -8.41 -2.37
C ASN A 365 0.75 -7.68 -2.70
N ASN A 366 0.85 -6.40 -3.07
CA ASN A 366 -0.31 -5.53 -3.33
C ASN A 366 -1.12 -5.96 -4.56
N THR A 367 -0.47 -6.38 -5.65
CA THR A 367 -1.17 -6.94 -6.82
C THR A 367 -1.99 -8.19 -6.45
N ILE A 368 -1.46 -9.08 -5.60
CA ILE A 368 -2.21 -10.25 -5.10
C ILE A 368 -3.37 -9.81 -4.19
N ARG A 369 -3.15 -8.87 -3.26
CA ARG A 369 -4.24 -8.31 -2.42
C ARG A 369 -5.36 -7.70 -3.26
N GLN A 370 -5.01 -6.95 -4.29
CA GLN A 370 -5.97 -6.38 -5.22
C GLN A 370 -6.80 -7.48 -5.89
N ALA A 371 -6.15 -8.53 -6.39
CA ALA A 371 -6.85 -9.66 -7.00
C ALA A 371 -7.74 -10.43 -6.00
N VAL A 372 -7.34 -10.54 -4.73
CA VAL A 372 -8.17 -11.13 -3.66
C VAL A 372 -9.48 -10.35 -3.49
N SER A 373 -9.40 -9.02 -3.44
CA SER A 373 -10.58 -8.17 -3.32
C SER A 373 -11.49 -8.31 -4.54
N GLU A 374 -10.96 -8.13 -5.76
CA GLU A 374 -11.75 -8.24 -6.99
C GLU A 374 -12.38 -9.63 -7.16
N TYR A 375 -11.61 -10.70 -6.94
CA TYR A 375 -12.10 -12.06 -7.11
C TYR A 375 -13.26 -12.38 -6.15
N GLN A 376 -13.21 -11.92 -4.89
CA GLN A 376 -14.29 -12.16 -3.93
C GLN A 376 -15.51 -11.29 -4.17
N ILE A 377 -15.34 -10.07 -4.69
CA ILE A 377 -16.46 -9.22 -5.13
C ILE A 377 -17.22 -9.93 -6.27
N GLU A 378 -16.50 -10.49 -7.23
CA GLU A 378 -17.10 -11.25 -8.35
C GLU A 378 -17.63 -12.63 -7.94
N ASN A 379 -17.06 -13.22 -6.88
CA ASN A 379 -17.38 -14.57 -6.39
C ASN A 379 -17.73 -14.56 -4.89
N PRO A 380 -18.88 -13.98 -4.47
CA PRO A 380 -19.23 -13.75 -3.06
C PRO A 380 -19.47 -15.02 -2.21
N ASN A 381 -19.39 -16.20 -2.84
CA ASN A 381 -19.47 -17.51 -2.22
C ASN A 381 -18.10 -18.20 -2.06
N VAL A 382 -17.01 -17.53 -2.47
CA VAL A 382 -15.64 -17.99 -2.31
C VAL A 382 -14.93 -17.06 -1.35
N LYS A 383 -14.33 -17.63 -0.30
CA LYS A 383 -13.35 -16.94 0.55
C LYS A 383 -11.97 -17.19 -0.03
N VAL A 384 -11.16 -16.16 -0.18
CA VAL A 384 -9.74 -16.30 -0.49
C VAL A 384 -8.94 -15.97 0.77
N ASP A 385 -8.27 -16.97 1.31
CA ASP A 385 -7.41 -16.82 2.48
C ASP A 385 -5.96 -16.60 2.01
N PHE A 386 -5.58 -15.32 1.94
CA PHE A 386 -4.21 -14.90 1.65
C PHE A 386 -3.55 -14.38 2.92
N GLN A 387 -2.57 -15.13 3.42
CA GLN A 387 -1.81 -14.80 4.63
C GLN A 387 -0.32 -14.85 4.32
N PRO A 388 0.34 -13.70 4.07
CA PRO A 388 1.78 -13.66 3.93
C PRO A 388 2.46 -14.02 5.26
N LEU A 389 3.53 -14.80 5.19
CA LEU A 389 4.23 -15.30 6.38
C LEU A 389 4.99 -14.20 7.13
N LEU A 390 5.62 -13.29 6.38
CA LEU A 390 6.45 -12.21 6.92
C LEU A 390 5.76 -10.87 6.72
N GLU A 391 5.64 -10.11 7.80
CA GLU A 391 5.54 -8.65 7.72
C GLU A 391 6.90 -8.09 7.27
N GLU A 392 6.90 -6.97 6.53
CA GLU A 392 8.11 -6.32 6.01
C GLU A 392 9.22 -6.23 7.08
N GLY A 393 10.40 -6.77 6.78
CA GLY A 393 11.61 -6.64 7.63
C GLY A 393 11.94 -7.79 8.57
N SER A 394 11.25 -8.94 8.52
CA SER A 394 11.48 -10.07 9.46
C SER A 394 12.09 -11.35 8.84
N ALA A 395 13.34 -11.33 8.38
CA ALA A 395 13.98 -12.49 7.73
C ALA A 395 14.25 -13.73 8.63
N ALA A 396 14.09 -13.64 9.96
CA ALA A 396 14.58 -14.65 10.90
C ALA A 396 13.67 -15.89 11.10
N VAL A 397 12.49 -15.94 10.46
CA VAL A 397 11.44 -16.96 10.74
C VAL A 397 11.15 -17.88 9.54
N ALA A 398 11.70 -17.63 8.35
CA ALA A 398 11.27 -18.28 7.10
C ALA A 398 11.55 -19.80 7.00
N ASP A 399 12.73 -20.27 7.42
CA ASP A 399 13.19 -21.64 7.09
C ASP A 399 12.35 -22.76 7.72
N ASP A 400 11.92 -22.60 8.98
CA ASP A 400 11.10 -23.61 9.66
C ASP A 400 9.70 -23.73 9.06
N TYR A 401 9.14 -22.60 8.59
CA TYR A 401 7.86 -22.57 7.90
C TYR A 401 7.97 -23.18 6.50
N ILE A 402 9.02 -22.83 5.73
CA ILE A 402 9.28 -23.43 4.41
C ILE A 402 9.41 -24.96 4.54
N ARG A 403 10.08 -25.46 5.58
CA ARG A 403 10.18 -26.91 5.83
C ARG A 403 8.81 -27.54 6.11
N THR A 404 7.96 -26.85 6.87
CA THR A 404 6.61 -27.32 7.21
C THR A 404 5.72 -27.34 5.97
N LEU A 405 5.69 -26.25 5.20
CA LEU A 405 4.99 -26.12 3.93
C LEU A 405 5.39 -27.25 2.95
N ASN A 406 6.70 -27.51 2.81
CA ASN A 406 7.19 -28.59 1.95
C ASN A 406 6.65 -29.96 2.36
N ALA A 407 6.55 -30.25 3.66
CA ALA A 407 6.00 -31.51 4.15
C ALA A 407 4.50 -31.63 3.84
N GLU A 408 3.74 -30.53 3.99
CA GLU A 408 2.30 -30.47 3.69
C GLU A 408 2.02 -30.60 2.19
N LEU A 409 2.79 -29.91 1.33
CA LEU A 409 2.69 -30.02 -0.13
C LEU A 409 2.95 -31.45 -0.62
N LEU A 410 3.97 -32.12 -0.06
CA LEU A 410 4.27 -33.53 -0.36
C LEU A 410 3.18 -34.50 0.15
N ALA A 411 2.47 -34.13 1.22
CA ALA A 411 1.33 -34.90 1.73
C ALA A 411 0.03 -34.63 0.94
N GLY A 412 0.01 -33.64 0.06
CA GLY A 412 -1.19 -33.20 -0.67
C GLY A 412 -2.18 -32.39 0.18
N GLU A 413 -1.69 -31.81 1.29
CA GLU A 413 -2.47 -30.99 2.23
C GLU A 413 -2.06 -29.51 2.22
N GLY A 414 -1.18 -29.11 1.29
CA GLY A 414 -0.74 -27.72 1.14
C GLY A 414 -1.78 -26.81 0.47
N PRO A 415 -1.47 -25.50 0.38
CA PRO A 415 -2.37 -24.47 -0.14
C PRO A 415 -2.75 -24.70 -1.61
N ASP A 416 -3.86 -24.13 -2.05
CA ASP A 416 -4.29 -24.17 -3.45
C ASP A 416 -3.32 -23.43 -4.41
N ILE A 417 -2.76 -22.30 -3.97
CA ILE A 417 -1.87 -21.43 -4.76
C ILE A 417 -0.62 -21.08 -3.95
N LEU A 418 0.52 -21.02 -4.64
CA LEU A 418 1.81 -20.58 -4.12
C LEU A 418 2.26 -19.31 -4.82
N ILE A 419 2.70 -18.31 -4.06
CA ILE A 419 3.56 -17.23 -4.53
C ILE A 419 5.01 -17.66 -4.23
N LEU A 420 5.77 -17.88 -5.29
CA LEU A 420 7.07 -18.55 -5.28
C LEU A 420 8.24 -17.62 -5.01
N ASP A 421 8.00 -16.33 -4.79
CA ASP A 421 9.06 -15.37 -4.47
C ASP A 421 9.79 -15.78 -3.18
N GLY A 422 11.10 -16.00 -3.27
CA GLY A 422 11.93 -16.53 -2.18
C GLY A 422 11.81 -18.05 -1.94
N LEU A 423 11.05 -18.76 -2.78
CA LEU A 423 10.97 -20.21 -2.83
C LEU A 423 11.76 -20.75 -4.05
N SER A 424 12.09 -22.04 -4.05
CA SER A 424 12.77 -22.70 -5.19
C SER A 424 11.73 -23.23 -6.18
N GLU A 425 11.33 -22.41 -7.15
CA GLU A 425 10.38 -22.78 -8.22
C GLU A 425 10.75 -24.11 -8.88
N GLU A 426 12.01 -24.26 -9.29
CA GLU A 426 12.56 -25.46 -9.90
C GLU A 426 12.30 -26.71 -9.06
N SER A 427 12.61 -26.67 -7.77
CA SER A 427 12.39 -27.81 -6.87
C SER A 427 10.92 -28.23 -6.80
N TYR A 428 9.97 -27.27 -6.85
CA TYR A 428 8.54 -27.57 -6.86
C TYR A 428 8.07 -28.16 -8.20
N ILE A 429 8.64 -27.72 -9.32
CA ILE A 429 8.39 -28.29 -10.65
C ILE A 429 8.90 -29.74 -10.69
N GLU A 430 10.15 -29.98 -10.31
CA GLU A 430 10.77 -31.32 -10.31
C GLU A 430 10.04 -32.33 -9.43
N LYS A 431 9.60 -31.89 -8.24
CA LYS A 431 8.80 -32.70 -7.31
C LYS A 431 7.36 -32.90 -7.79
N GLY A 432 6.94 -32.25 -8.88
CA GLY A 432 5.60 -32.35 -9.45
C GLY A 432 4.52 -31.75 -8.56
N VAL A 433 4.87 -30.74 -7.76
CA VAL A 433 3.95 -30.03 -6.85
C VAL A 433 3.07 -29.06 -7.62
N LEU A 434 3.60 -28.41 -8.66
CA LEU A 434 2.86 -27.43 -9.46
C LEU A 434 2.02 -28.09 -10.56
N ALA A 435 0.85 -27.51 -10.82
CA ALA A 435 -0.01 -27.86 -11.93
C ALA A 435 0.52 -27.27 -13.24
N ASP A 436 0.28 -27.97 -14.35
CA ASP A 436 0.58 -27.45 -15.69
C ASP A 436 -0.48 -26.41 -16.08
N ILE A 437 -0.06 -25.16 -16.26
CA ILE A 437 -0.93 -24.02 -16.61
C ILE A 437 -0.71 -23.54 -18.05
N THR A 438 -0.01 -24.33 -18.88
CA THR A 438 0.39 -23.96 -20.25
C THR A 438 -0.80 -23.50 -21.09
N ASP A 439 -1.89 -24.27 -21.11
CA ASP A 439 -3.08 -23.96 -21.92
C ASP A 439 -3.69 -22.59 -21.57
N GLU A 440 -3.59 -22.17 -20.30
CA GLU A 440 -4.14 -20.91 -19.84
C GLU A 440 -3.25 -19.73 -20.22
N ILE A 441 -1.94 -19.85 -19.99
CA ILE A 441 -0.98 -18.80 -20.37
C ILE A 441 -0.91 -18.64 -21.90
N GLU A 442 -0.98 -19.73 -22.66
CA GLU A 442 -1.05 -19.67 -24.12
C GLU A 442 -2.33 -19.00 -24.61
N ARG A 443 -3.47 -19.21 -23.93
CA ARG A 443 -4.72 -18.51 -24.22
C ARG A 443 -4.58 -17.01 -24.02
N LEU A 444 -4.06 -16.59 -22.85
CA LEU A 444 -3.85 -15.18 -22.51
C LEU A 444 -2.80 -14.51 -23.42
N THR A 445 -1.77 -15.25 -23.82
CA THR A 445 -0.78 -14.75 -24.78
C THR A 445 -1.40 -14.58 -26.17
N ALA A 446 -2.23 -15.53 -26.60
CA ALA A 446 -2.89 -15.50 -27.92
C ALA A 446 -3.99 -14.42 -28.02
N SER A 447 -4.66 -14.07 -26.92
CA SER A 447 -5.59 -12.93 -26.88
C SER A 447 -4.86 -11.58 -26.87
N GLY A 448 -3.55 -11.58 -26.61
CA GLY A 448 -2.76 -10.37 -26.42
C GLY A 448 -2.83 -9.82 -25.00
N ASP A 449 -3.45 -10.54 -24.07
CA ASP A 449 -3.58 -10.08 -22.69
C ASP A 449 -2.26 -10.22 -21.93
N PHE A 450 -1.45 -11.26 -22.17
CA PHE A 450 -0.18 -11.50 -21.45
C PHE A 450 1.06 -11.32 -22.34
N LEU A 451 2.18 -10.82 -21.77
CA LEU A 451 3.45 -10.63 -22.48
C LEU A 451 4.08 -11.96 -22.93
N ALA A 452 4.20 -12.14 -24.25
CA ALA A 452 4.69 -13.39 -24.86
C ALA A 452 6.15 -13.72 -24.51
N ASN A 453 7.01 -12.70 -24.39
CA ASN A 453 8.41 -12.87 -24.01
C ASN A 453 8.56 -13.42 -22.58
N ILE A 454 7.68 -13.00 -21.66
CA ILE A 454 7.63 -13.51 -20.29
C ILE A 454 7.13 -14.96 -20.27
N ALA A 455 6.07 -15.26 -21.04
CA ALA A 455 5.54 -16.62 -21.13
C ALA A 455 6.57 -17.61 -21.68
N GLU A 456 7.36 -17.19 -22.67
CA GLU A 456 8.41 -18.01 -23.25
C GLU A 456 9.55 -18.26 -22.26
N GLU A 457 9.98 -17.23 -21.51
CA GLU A 457 11.03 -17.39 -20.49
C GLU A 457 10.59 -18.32 -19.36
N CYS A 458 9.31 -18.30 -18.96
CA CYS A 458 8.77 -19.21 -17.94
C CYS A 458 8.68 -20.68 -18.38
N ARG A 459 8.94 -21.00 -19.65
CA ARG A 459 8.77 -22.35 -20.18
C ARG A 459 9.90 -23.28 -19.72
N VAL A 460 9.53 -24.43 -19.17
CA VAL A 460 10.43 -25.52 -18.77
C VAL A 460 9.97 -26.80 -19.47
N ASP A 461 10.85 -27.40 -20.30
CA ASP A 461 10.56 -28.59 -21.09
C ASP A 461 9.24 -28.52 -21.90
N GLY A 462 8.96 -27.33 -22.45
CA GLY A 462 7.76 -27.11 -23.27
C GLY A 462 6.49 -26.77 -22.47
N ARG A 463 6.54 -26.68 -21.14
CA ARG A 463 5.39 -26.41 -20.27
C ARG A 463 5.61 -25.19 -19.38
N ILE A 464 4.52 -24.62 -18.88
CA ILE A 464 4.53 -23.50 -17.95
C ILE A 464 3.82 -23.95 -16.66
N TYR A 465 4.49 -23.77 -15.52
CA TYR A 465 3.97 -24.16 -14.19
C TYR A 465 3.72 -22.95 -13.29
N SER A 466 4.32 -21.82 -13.62
CA SER A 466 4.21 -20.56 -12.90
C SER A 466 4.55 -19.39 -13.82
N VAL A 467 4.07 -18.20 -13.48
CA VAL A 467 4.40 -16.93 -14.16
C VAL A 467 4.50 -15.78 -13.15
N PRO A 468 5.32 -14.75 -13.39
CA PRO A 468 5.28 -13.53 -12.59
C PRO A 468 3.99 -12.75 -12.88
N VAL A 469 3.48 -12.07 -11.86
CA VAL A 469 2.30 -11.19 -11.99
C VAL A 469 2.71 -9.75 -12.26
N ARG A 470 3.96 -9.40 -11.93
CA ARG A 470 4.61 -8.12 -12.23
C ARG A 470 6.09 -8.34 -12.52
N ILE A 471 6.71 -7.38 -13.22
CA ILE A 471 8.16 -7.41 -13.48
C ILE A 471 8.82 -6.08 -13.12
N GLY A 472 9.97 -6.14 -12.45
CA GLY A 472 10.90 -5.01 -12.28
C GLY A 472 11.93 -4.96 -13.40
N LEU A 473 12.48 -3.78 -13.66
CA LEU A 473 13.47 -3.59 -14.71
C LEU A 473 14.78 -3.04 -14.13
N PRO A 474 15.90 -3.79 -14.20
CA PRO A 474 17.22 -3.27 -13.88
C PRO A 474 17.63 -2.18 -14.89
N MET A 475 17.52 -0.92 -14.47
CA MET A 475 17.79 0.24 -15.32
C MET A 475 18.97 1.06 -14.82
N THR A 476 19.69 1.67 -15.75
CA THR A 476 20.71 2.67 -15.45
C THR A 476 20.34 4.01 -16.08
N PHE A 477 20.24 5.03 -15.24
CA PHE A 477 20.03 6.43 -15.61
C PHE A 477 21.37 7.16 -15.60
N GLY A 478 21.60 8.06 -16.55
CA GLY A 478 22.83 8.83 -16.53
C GLY A 478 23.20 9.49 -17.85
N ARG A 479 24.46 9.93 -17.95
CA ARG A 479 24.99 10.62 -19.13
C ARG A 479 25.15 9.65 -20.29
N LYS A 480 24.73 10.04 -21.50
CA LYS A 480 24.84 9.20 -22.72
C LYS A 480 26.25 8.70 -23.00
N GLU A 481 27.29 9.44 -22.63
CA GLU A 481 28.68 8.99 -22.80
C GLU A 481 29.02 7.80 -21.91
N ALA A 482 28.58 7.81 -20.65
CA ALA A 482 28.78 6.71 -19.70
C ALA A 482 27.84 5.53 -19.97
N LEU A 483 26.60 5.80 -20.39
CA LEU A 483 25.61 4.76 -20.70
C LEU A 483 26.03 3.85 -21.86
N LYS A 484 26.85 4.33 -22.81
CA LYS A 484 27.38 3.50 -23.89
C LYS A 484 28.25 2.36 -23.36
N GLU A 485 28.93 2.58 -22.24
CA GLU A 485 29.81 1.60 -21.61
C GLU A 485 29.05 0.72 -20.60
N ALA A 486 27.95 1.23 -20.03
CA ALA A 486 27.15 0.53 -19.01
C ALA A 486 26.45 -0.74 -19.50
N GLY A 487 26.29 -0.93 -20.82
CA GLY A 487 25.68 -2.14 -21.39
C GLY A 487 26.55 -3.40 -21.30
N GLN A 488 27.84 -3.28 -20.98
CA GLN A 488 28.75 -4.42 -20.79
C GLN A 488 29.60 -4.19 -19.54
N LEU A 489 29.66 -5.19 -18.65
CA LEU A 489 30.29 -5.02 -17.34
C LEU A 489 31.79 -4.68 -17.43
N SER A 490 32.51 -5.29 -18.35
CA SER A 490 33.94 -5.02 -18.58
C SER A 490 34.19 -3.59 -19.08
N SER A 491 33.36 -3.10 -19.99
CA SER A 491 33.44 -1.75 -20.55
C SER A 491 33.10 -0.71 -19.49
N LEU A 492 32.09 -0.97 -18.65
CA LEU A 492 31.79 -0.16 -17.48
C LEU A 492 32.94 -0.14 -16.47
N ALA A 493 33.58 -1.28 -16.21
CA ALA A 493 34.73 -1.35 -15.32
C ALA A 493 35.93 -0.55 -15.86
N ASP A 494 36.22 -0.64 -17.16
CA ASP A 494 37.22 0.20 -17.84
C ASP A 494 36.89 1.69 -17.68
N TYR A 495 35.62 2.05 -17.89
CA TYR A 495 35.14 3.42 -17.76
C TYR A 495 35.31 3.95 -16.33
N VAL A 496 34.85 3.20 -15.32
CA VAL A 496 35.01 3.58 -13.91
C VAL A 496 36.48 3.78 -13.53
N GLN A 497 37.35 2.89 -13.98
CA GLN A 497 38.80 2.96 -13.68
C GLN A 497 39.51 4.12 -14.38
N ALA A 498 38.95 4.64 -15.48
CA ALA A 498 39.49 5.79 -16.20
C ALA A 498 39.09 7.14 -15.60
N HIS A 499 38.19 7.16 -14.61
CA HIS A 499 37.63 8.37 -13.99
C HIS A 499 38.09 8.53 -12.54
N GLU A 500 37.91 9.73 -11.98
CA GLU A 500 38.23 9.97 -10.56
C GLU A 500 37.33 9.12 -9.66
N THR A 501 37.85 8.66 -8.52
CA THR A 501 37.09 7.82 -7.58
C THR A 501 35.77 8.49 -7.20
N GLY A 502 34.67 7.75 -7.33
CA GLY A 502 33.33 8.27 -7.05
C GLY A 502 32.74 9.18 -8.13
N GLN A 503 33.45 9.47 -9.22
CA GLN A 503 32.91 10.30 -10.31
C GLN A 503 31.77 9.61 -11.06
N VAL A 504 31.83 8.29 -11.22
CA VAL A 504 30.81 7.55 -11.99
C VAL A 504 29.55 7.31 -11.16
N PHE A 505 29.66 6.64 -10.00
CA PHE A 505 28.52 6.27 -9.15
C PHE A 505 28.40 7.08 -7.85
N GLY A 506 29.40 7.90 -7.50
CA GLY A 506 29.49 8.53 -6.19
C GLY A 506 29.77 7.51 -5.08
N THR A 507 29.10 7.72 -3.95
CA THR A 507 29.10 6.78 -2.84
C THR A 507 28.10 5.65 -3.11
N VAL A 508 28.51 4.40 -2.96
CA VAL A 508 27.67 3.22 -3.20
C VAL A 508 27.55 2.38 -1.94
N ASP A 509 26.40 1.74 -1.77
CA ASP A 509 26.34 0.54 -0.93
C ASP A 509 26.89 -0.64 -1.75
N ARG A 510 27.93 -1.30 -1.23
CA ARG A 510 28.62 -2.37 -1.97
C ARG A 510 27.69 -3.55 -2.26
N GLU A 511 26.88 -3.95 -1.28
CA GLU A 511 26.04 -5.13 -1.40
C GLU A 511 24.88 -4.87 -2.35
N ALA A 512 24.25 -3.69 -2.27
CA ALA A 512 23.19 -3.29 -3.18
C ALA A 512 23.70 -3.19 -4.64
N LEU A 513 24.87 -2.59 -4.86
CA LEU A 513 25.47 -2.50 -6.20
C LEU A 513 25.80 -3.89 -6.75
N LEU A 514 26.41 -4.76 -5.93
CA LEU A 514 26.72 -6.12 -6.33
C LEU A 514 25.46 -6.94 -6.61
N SER A 515 24.42 -6.79 -5.79
CA SER A 515 23.13 -7.45 -6.01
C SER A 515 22.49 -7.02 -7.34
N PHE A 516 22.47 -5.71 -7.63
CA PHE A 516 21.90 -5.19 -8.88
C PHE A 516 22.55 -5.80 -10.13
N TYR A 517 23.89 -5.85 -10.16
CA TYR A 517 24.60 -6.43 -11.31
C TYR A 517 24.56 -7.97 -11.30
N ALA A 518 24.50 -8.62 -10.14
CA ALA A 518 24.28 -10.06 -10.09
C ALA A 518 22.91 -10.41 -10.69
N ASP A 519 21.86 -9.67 -10.34
CA ASP A 519 20.52 -9.84 -10.93
C ASP A 519 20.58 -9.77 -12.46
N ALA A 520 21.33 -8.82 -13.02
CA ALA A 520 21.46 -8.67 -14.47
C ALA A 520 22.32 -9.72 -15.19
N PHE A 521 23.30 -10.34 -14.54
CA PHE A 521 24.33 -11.16 -15.22
C PHE A 521 24.42 -12.61 -14.71
N LEU A 522 23.58 -13.03 -13.76
CA LEU A 522 23.63 -14.39 -13.21
C LEU A 522 23.32 -15.49 -14.24
N ASP A 523 22.45 -15.24 -15.22
CA ASP A 523 22.13 -16.20 -16.30
C ASP A 523 23.31 -16.39 -17.28
N ASP A 524 24.29 -15.48 -17.25
CA ASP A 524 25.55 -15.68 -17.94
C ASP A 524 26.47 -16.62 -17.17
N ILE A 525 26.42 -16.57 -15.84
CA ILE A 525 27.23 -17.38 -14.92
C ILE A 525 26.67 -18.80 -14.76
N VAL A 526 25.36 -18.96 -14.68
CA VAL A 526 24.69 -20.26 -14.51
C VAL A 526 23.87 -20.56 -15.76
N LYS A 527 24.32 -21.52 -16.56
CA LYS A 527 23.66 -21.93 -17.80
C LYS A 527 22.62 -23.01 -17.54
N GLU A 528 21.77 -23.25 -18.55
CA GLU A 528 20.79 -24.34 -18.55
C GLU A 528 21.42 -25.68 -18.15
N GLY A 529 20.74 -26.41 -17.26
CA GLY A 529 21.24 -27.67 -16.71
C GLY A 529 22.24 -27.49 -15.57
N ASP A 530 22.17 -26.36 -14.85
CA ASP A 530 22.87 -26.12 -13.59
C ASP A 530 24.40 -26.11 -13.66
N VAL A 531 24.92 -25.71 -14.82
CA VAL A 531 26.35 -25.62 -15.05
C VAL A 531 26.83 -24.20 -14.75
N VAL A 532 27.76 -24.09 -13.81
CA VAL A 532 28.43 -22.82 -13.51
C VAL A 532 29.59 -22.60 -14.47
N GLU A 533 29.55 -21.52 -15.22
CA GLU A 533 30.61 -21.08 -16.13
C GLU A 533 31.70 -20.33 -15.35
N GLU A 534 32.79 -21.03 -15.02
CA GLU A 534 33.88 -20.50 -14.19
C GLU A 534 34.51 -19.22 -14.78
N THR A 535 34.60 -19.12 -16.11
CA THR A 535 35.11 -17.93 -16.79
C THR A 535 34.21 -16.73 -16.57
N GLU A 536 32.90 -16.87 -16.80
CA GLU A 536 31.91 -15.79 -16.61
C GLU A 536 31.85 -15.34 -15.14
N LEU A 537 31.89 -16.29 -14.20
CA LEU A 537 31.97 -15.99 -12.77
C LEU A 537 33.21 -15.17 -12.42
N THR A 538 34.36 -15.57 -12.95
CA THR A 538 35.65 -14.93 -12.65
C THR A 538 35.74 -13.54 -13.27
N GLU A 539 35.23 -13.37 -14.49
CA GLU A 539 35.14 -12.08 -15.18
C GLU A 539 34.18 -11.14 -14.44
N PHE A 540 32.99 -11.61 -14.06
CA PHE A 540 32.03 -10.85 -13.27
C PHE A 540 32.65 -10.33 -11.95
N LEU A 541 33.28 -11.22 -11.17
CA LEU A 541 33.94 -10.82 -9.91
C LEU A 541 35.03 -9.79 -10.15
N THR A 542 35.84 -9.98 -11.19
CA THR A 542 36.94 -9.07 -11.54
C THR A 542 36.42 -7.69 -11.89
N ASP A 543 35.43 -7.60 -12.77
CA ASP A 543 34.89 -6.32 -13.22
C ASP A 543 34.11 -5.61 -12.13
N MET A 544 33.31 -6.34 -11.35
CA MET A 544 32.66 -5.75 -10.17
C MET A 544 33.67 -5.22 -9.17
N LYS A 545 34.79 -5.90 -8.95
CA LYS A 545 35.81 -5.41 -8.02
C LYS A 545 36.42 -4.10 -8.52
N ARG A 546 36.68 -4.01 -9.83
CA ARG A 546 37.16 -2.78 -10.45
C ARG A 546 36.14 -1.64 -10.34
N ILE A 547 34.85 -1.93 -10.52
CA ILE A 547 33.79 -0.92 -10.35
C ILE A 547 33.73 -0.42 -8.90
N ILE A 548 33.77 -1.34 -7.93
CA ILE A 548 33.71 -1.02 -6.50
C ILE A 548 34.97 -0.25 -6.05
N ASP A 549 36.16 -0.68 -6.45
CA ASP A 549 37.43 -0.04 -6.10
C ASP A 549 37.56 1.37 -6.71
N GLY A 550 36.86 1.65 -7.82
CA GLY A 550 36.75 2.98 -8.43
C GLY A 550 35.58 3.84 -7.91
N SER A 551 34.79 3.31 -6.98
CA SER A 551 33.67 4.02 -6.36
C SER A 551 34.00 4.41 -4.91
N GLU A 552 33.27 5.36 -4.33
CA GLU A 552 33.32 5.56 -2.88
C GLU A 552 32.40 4.53 -2.20
N VAL A 553 32.86 3.82 -1.18
CA VAL A 553 32.03 2.83 -0.47
C VAL A 553 31.43 3.45 0.80
N SER A 554 30.13 3.26 0.99
CA SER A 554 29.43 3.69 2.20
C SER A 554 29.96 3.01 3.45
N ASP A 555 30.05 3.75 4.54
CA ASP A 555 30.34 3.23 5.88
C ASP A 555 29.12 3.29 6.82
N GLY A 556 27.92 3.53 6.26
CA GLY A 556 26.67 3.68 7.00
C GLY A 556 26.51 5.01 7.75
N THR A 557 27.50 5.92 7.68
CA THR A 557 27.37 7.26 8.26
C THR A 557 26.56 8.17 7.35
N ARG A 558 26.01 9.25 7.93
CA ARG A 558 25.31 10.29 7.16
C ARG A 558 26.21 10.96 6.12
N GLU A 559 27.50 11.07 6.40
CA GLU A 559 28.50 11.73 5.55
C GLU A 559 28.83 10.91 4.31
N LYS A 560 28.86 9.57 4.43
CA LYS A 560 29.04 8.64 3.31
C LYS A 560 27.81 7.78 3.07
N ARG A 561 26.63 8.39 3.11
CA ARG A 561 25.42 7.71 2.66
C ARG A 561 25.50 7.44 1.16
N PRO A 562 24.94 6.32 0.65
CA PRO A 562 24.87 6.07 -0.78
C PRO A 562 24.26 7.27 -1.53
N SER A 563 24.81 7.57 -2.70
CA SER A 563 24.29 8.62 -3.57
C SER A 563 22.88 8.24 -4.03
N SER A 564 21.92 9.13 -3.85
CA SER A 564 20.62 9.01 -4.52
C SER A 564 20.76 9.38 -6.00
N ILE A 565 19.72 9.12 -6.79
CA ILE A 565 19.67 9.49 -8.21
C ILE A 565 19.92 10.98 -8.46
N TRP A 566 19.53 11.85 -7.52
CA TRP A 566 19.82 13.30 -7.53
C TRP A 566 21.31 13.64 -7.56
N GLY A 567 22.20 12.70 -7.21
CA GLY A 567 23.65 12.85 -7.33
C GLY A 567 24.11 13.12 -8.77
N LEU A 568 23.33 12.68 -9.78
CA LEU A 568 23.58 13.01 -11.19
C LEU A 568 23.59 14.53 -11.43
N LEU A 569 22.76 15.27 -10.69
CA LEU A 569 22.66 16.73 -10.76
C LEU A 569 23.54 17.39 -9.68
N GLU A 570 23.33 17.05 -8.40
CA GLU A 570 23.95 17.71 -7.23
C GLU A 570 25.46 17.50 -7.18
N LYS A 571 25.90 16.25 -7.38
CA LYS A 571 27.31 15.85 -7.28
C LYS A 571 27.98 15.72 -8.65
N GLY A 572 27.19 15.78 -9.73
CA GLY A 572 27.67 15.59 -11.09
C GLY A 572 28.13 14.16 -11.38
N THR A 573 27.60 13.16 -10.66
CA THR A 573 27.89 11.75 -10.97
C THR A 573 27.40 11.38 -12.37
N TYR A 574 27.89 10.27 -12.92
CA TYR A 574 27.63 9.94 -14.32
C TYR A 574 26.50 8.92 -14.48
N LEU A 575 26.39 7.97 -13.55
CA LEU A 575 25.43 6.87 -13.59
C LEU A 575 24.75 6.68 -12.23
N TYR A 576 23.49 6.24 -12.29
CA TYR A 576 22.73 5.71 -11.16
C TYR A 576 21.98 4.47 -11.64
N SER A 577 22.12 3.35 -10.93
CA SER A 577 21.51 2.07 -11.29
C SER A 577 20.58 1.60 -10.19
N ASN A 578 19.37 1.19 -10.58
CA ASN A 578 18.39 0.63 -9.67
C ASN A 578 17.41 -0.27 -10.43
N VAL A 579 16.79 -1.22 -9.73
CA VAL A 579 15.62 -1.92 -10.27
C VAL A 579 14.43 -0.97 -10.14
N ILE A 580 13.73 -0.75 -11.25
CA ILE A 580 12.56 0.13 -11.30
C ILE A 580 11.31 -0.74 -11.36
N ASN A 581 10.37 -0.52 -10.43
CA ASN A 581 9.19 -1.35 -10.22
C ASN A 581 7.88 -0.60 -10.58
N GLY A 582 7.87 0.06 -11.73
CA GLY A 582 6.69 0.78 -12.23
C GLY A 582 7.00 2.18 -12.74
N PHE A 583 5.99 2.83 -13.30
CA PHE A 583 6.12 4.20 -13.81
C PHE A 583 6.23 5.21 -12.68
N PHE A 584 5.52 4.99 -11.55
CA PHE A 584 5.62 5.90 -10.41
C PHE A 584 7.02 5.95 -9.82
N GLU A 585 7.65 4.80 -9.56
CA GLU A 585 9.02 4.75 -9.01
C GLU A 585 10.03 5.40 -9.98
N SER A 586 9.80 5.25 -11.29
CA SER A 586 10.66 5.84 -12.32
C SER A 586 10.64 7.37 -12.36
N GLY A 587 9.67 8.02 -11.70
CA GLY A 587 9.43 9.47 -11.74
C GLY A 587 10.64 10.33 -11.37
N GLN A 588 11.49 9.87 -10.43
CA GLN A 588 12.73 10.58 -10.09
C GLN A 588 13.72 10.59 -11.25
N GLY A 589 13.95 9.42 -11.87
CA GLY A 589 14.86 9.28 -13.00
C GLY A 589 14.34 9.98 -14.25
N ALA A 590 13.02 9.92 -14.47
CA ALA A 590 12.34 10.66 -15.52
C ALA A 590 12.55 12.16 -15.40
N SER A 591 12.29 12.71 -14.21
CA SER A 591 12.48 14.13 -13.93
C SER A 591 13.92 14.58 -14.19
N ILE A 592 14.91 13.78 -13.82
CA ILE A 592 16.31 14.07 -14.12
C ILE A 592 16.58 14.09 -15.62
N ILE A 593 16.10 13.08 -16.37
CA ILE A 593 16.29 13.02 -17.83
C ILE A 593 15.67 14.24 -18.52
N GLU A 594 14.47 14.62 -18.10
CA GLU A 594 13.70 15.73 -18.68
C GLU A 594 14.32 17.08 -18.35
N GLN A 595 14.71 17.32 -17.09
CA GLN A 595 15.34 18.58 -16.67
C GLN A 595 16.78 18.73 -17.18
N ALA A 596 17.49 17.62 -17.36
CA ALA A 596 18.86 17.62 -17.87
C ALA A 596 18.94 17.60 -19.41
N GLN A 597 17.81 17.49 -20.11
CA GLN A 597 17.76 17.32 -21.56
C GLN A 597 18.40 18.52 -22.27
N GLY A 598 19.37 18.25 -23.16
CA GLY A 598 20.14 19.27 -23.89
C GLY A 598 21.35 19.85 -23.15
N VAL A 599 21.64 19.39 -21.93
CA VAL A 599 22.73 19.93 -21.08
C VAL A 599 23.68 18.83 -20.59
N LEU A 600 23.16 17.82 -19.90
CA LEU A 600 23.94 16.65 -19.46
C LEU A 600 23.86 15.49 -20.47
N GLU A 601 23.05 15.66 -21.52
CA GLU A 601 22.71 14.60 -22.47
C GLU A 601 22.36 13.29 -21.74
N ALA A 602 21.44 13.36 -20.76
CA ALA A 602 21.04 12.20 -19.98
C ALA A 602 20.09 11.27 -20.74
N ASP A 603 20.09 9.98 -20.38
CA ASP A 603 19.19 8.96 -20.91
C ASP A 603 19.03 7.81 -19.88
N VAL A 604 18.29 6.76 -20.27
CA VAL A 604 18.14 5.49 -19.53
C VAL A 604 18.35 4.30 -20.45
N ILE A 605 18.97 3.24 -19.93
CA ILE A 605 19.08 1.93 -20.59
C ILE A 605 18.58 0.82 -19.67
N LEU A 606 18.08 -0.25 -20.28
CA LEU A 606 17.86 -1.55 -19.65
C LEU A 606 19.17 -2.35 -19.65
N ILE A 607 19.49 -3.00 -18.54
CA ILE A 607 20.69 -3.83 -18.44
C ILE A 607 20.38 -5.28 -18.81
N ASN A 608 21.21 -5.82 -19.71
CA ASN A 608 21.24 -7.23 -20.13
C ASN A 608 19.88 -7.86 -20.46
N GLU A 609 18.96 -7.11 -21.08
CA GLU A 609 17.59 -7.57 -21.40
C GLU A 609 16.91 -8.30 -20.21
N THR A 610 17.21 -7.88 -18.98
CA THR A 610 16.82 -8.59 -17.76
C THR A 610 15.56 -7.99 -17.13
N TYR A 611 14.77 -8.81 -16.47
CA TYR A 611 13.68 -8.39 -15.59
C TYR A 611 13.76 -9.11 -14.25
N VAL A 612 13.25 -8.49 -13.19
CA VAL A 612 13.07 -9.13 -11.87
C VAL A 612 11.61 -9.58 -11.77
N PRO A 613 11.31 -10.88 -11.59
CA PRO A 613 9.94 -11.34 -11.41
C PRO A 613 9.42 -10.97 -10.01
N TYR A 614 8.15 -10.56 -9.93
CA TYR A 614 7.44 -10.38 -8.67
C TYR A 614 6.10 -11.11 -8.68
N GLY A 615 5.71 -11.59 -7.50
CA GLY A 615 4.51 -12.35 -7.22
C GLY A 615 4.38 -13.60 -8.10
N THR A 616 5.47 -14.35 -8.28
CA THR A 616 5.52 -15.53 -9.17
C THR A 616 4.49 -16.56 -8.74
N ILE A 617 3.38 -16.65 -9.46
CA ILE A 617 2.21 -17.42 -9.06
C ILE A 617 2.23 -18.81 -9.69
N GLY A 618 2.02 -19.85 -8.86
CA GLY A 618 1.87 -21.24 -9.29
C GLY A 618 0.69 -21.91 -8.59
N ILE A 619 -0.04 -22.76 -9.31
CA ILE A 619 -1.18 -23.52 -8.75
C ILE A 619 -0.67 -24.88 -8.29
N THR A 620 -1.08 -25.34 -7.10
CA THR A 620 -0.69 -26.66 -6.63
C THR A 620 -1.51 -27.75 -7.30
N LYS A 621 -0.84 -28.80 -7.78
CA LYS A 621 -1.47 -29.95 -8.44
C LYS A 621 -2.41 -30.73 -7.51
N ALA A 622 -2.17 -30.66 -6.19
CA ALA A 622 -2.97 -31.31 -5.17
C ALA A 622 -4.25 -30.53 -4.79
N SER A 623 -4.37 -29.26 -5.23
CA SER A 623 -5.55 -28.44 -4.93
C SER A 623 -6.84 -29.16 -5.33
N LYS A 624 -7.81 -29.14 -4.42
CA LYS A 624 -9.18 -29.65 -4.66
C LYS A 624 -10.05 -28.60 -5.38
N ASN A 625 -9.54 -27.39 -5.55
CA ASN A 625 -10.22 -26.22 -6.07
C ASN A 625 -9.57 -25.72 -7.38
N GLN A 626 -9.06 -26.62 -8.24
CA GLN A 626 -8.34 -26.26 -9.48
C GLN A 626 -9.04 -25.19 -10.32
N ASP A 627 -10.35 -25.34 -10.56
CA ASP A 627 -11.11 -24.37 -11.37
C ASP A 627 -11.18 -22.98 -10.71
N LEU A 628 -11.28 -22.93 -9.37
CA LEU A 628 -11.24 -21.65 -8.64
C LEU A 628 -9.84 -21.05 -8.66
N ALA A 629 -8.80 -21.88 -8.52
CA ALA A 629 -7.42 -21.44 -8.56
C ALA A 629 -7.03 -20.88 -9.94
N ILE A 630 -7.51 -21.52 -11.03
CA ILE A 630 -7.36 -20.99 -12.40
C ILE A 630 -8.15 -19.69 -12.57
N GLY A 631 -9.38 -19.61 -12.05
CA GLY A 631 -10.15 -18.37 -12.07
C GLY A 631 -9.43 -17.23 -11.34
N PHE A 632 -8.80 -17.51 -10.19
CA PHE A 632 -8.01 -16.52 -9.46
C PHE A 632 -6.77 -16.09 -10.25
N LEU A 633 -6.05 -17.04 -10.87
CA LEU A 633 -4.92 -16.74 -11.77
C LEU A 633 -5.35 -15.80 -12.91
N GLN A 634 -6.52 -16.04 -13.51
CA GLN A 634 -7.08 -15.15 -14.54
C GLN A 634 -7.36 -13.75 -14.00
N THR A 635 -7.94 -13.63 -12.81
CA THR A 635 -8.20 -12.33 -12.17
C THR A 635 -6.89 -11.58 -11.87
N VAL A 636 -5.88 -12.24 -11.30
CA VAL A 636 -4.56 -11.64 -11.04
C VAL A 636 -3.89 -11.14 -12.33
N LEU A 637 -4.04 -11.86 -13.43
CA LEU A 637 -3.46 -11.51 -14.73
C LEU A 637 -4.37 -10.59 -15.57
N SER A 638 -5.53 -10.23 -15.05
CA SER A 638 -6.51 -9.40 -15.76
C SER A 638 -6.03 -7.96 -15.91
N GLU A 639 -6.59 -7.29 -16.91
CA GLU A 639 -6.33 -5.88 -17.13
C GLU A 639 -6.78 -5.02 -15.95
N ASP A 640 -7.94 -5.31 -15.34
CA ASP A 640 -8.51 -4.51 -14.27
C ASP A 640 -7.67 -4.52 -12.98
N VAL A 641 -7.05 -5.66 -12.65
CA VAL A 641 -6.09 -5.75 -11.54
C VAL A 641 -4.76 -5.07 -11.89
N GLN A 642 -4.29 -5.21 -13.13
CA GLN A 642 -2.95 -4.75 -13.51
C GLN A 642 -2.83 -3.28 -13.92
N ARG A 643 -3.94 -2.58 -14.18
CA ARG A 643 -3.98 -1.14 -14.52
C ARG A 643 -3.55 -0.22 -13.37
N SER A 644 -3.45 -0.72 -12.14
CA SER A 644 -2.88 0.01 -11.00
C SER A 644 -1.37 -0.22 -10.90
N ASP A 645 -0.63 0.79 -10.47
CA ASP A 645 0.83 0.72 -10.22
C ASP A 645 1.03 0.86 -8.71
N PHE A 646 1.31 -0.25 -8.02
CA PHE A 646 1.46 -0.32 -6.56
C PHE A 646 2.93 -0.23 -6.12
N TYR A 647 3.83 0.27 -6.97
CA TYR A 647 5.29 0.22 -6.75
C TYR A 647 5.84 -1.22 -6.65
N ASP A 648 5.09 -2.19 -7.16
CA ASP A 648 5.41 -3.63 -7.11
C ASP A 648 5.70 -4.23 -8.49
N GLY A 649 5.93 -3.38 -9.50
CA GLY A 649 6.42 -3.76 -10.82
C GLY A 649 5.52 -3.31 -11.98
N PHE A 650 6.09 -3.41 -13.18
CA PHE A 650 5.36 -3.21 -14.43
C PHE A 650 4.39 -4.36 -14.68
N ALA A 651 3.24 -4.02 -15.28
CA ALA A 651 2.22 -4.99 -15.66
C ALA A 651 2.77 -5.99 -16.70
N VAL A 652 2.49 -7.27 -16.50
CA VAL A 652 2.68 -8.33 -17.51
C VAL A 652 1.47 -8.45 -18.44
N ASN A 653 0.35 -7.80 -18.08
CA ASN A 653 -0.79 -7.65 -18.95
C ASN A 653 -0.55 -6.52 -19.97
N GLN A 654 -0.62 -6.82 -21.28
CA GLN A 654 -0.24 -5.86 -22.31
C GLN A 654 -1.20 -4.67 -22.40
N ASN A 655 -2.51 -4.90 -22.22
CA ASN A 655 -3.50 -3.84 -22.28
C ASN A 655 -3.35 -2.89 -21.07
N ALA A 656 -3.11 -3.46 -19.87
CA ALA A 656 -2.82 -2.67 -18.68
C ALA A 656 -1.52 -1.87 -18.82
N LEU A 657 -0.46 -2.47 -19.36
CA LEU A 657 0.82 -1.80 -19.60
C LEU A 657 0.66 -0.65 -20.61
N GLU A 658 -0.09 -0.86 -21.70
CA GLU A 658 -0.37 0.17 -22.70
C GLU A 658 -1.27 1.29 -22.15
N PHE A 659 -2.26 0.95 -21.30
CA PHE A 659 -3.07 1.93 -20.58
C PHE A 659 -2.18 2.81 -19.70
N LEU A 660 -1.32 2.22 -18.86
CA LEU A 660 -0.38 2.95 -18.01
C LEU A 660 0.63 3.78 -18.81
N CYS A 661 1.02 3.33 -20.01
CA CYS A 661 1.89 4.11 -20.88
C CYS A 661 1.21 5.39 -21.38
N THR A 662 -0.11 5.35 -21.63
CA THR A 662 -0.86 6.42 -22.31
C THR A 662 -1.63 7.33 -21.37
N VAL A 663 -1.91 6.89 -20.14
CA VAL A 663 -2.56 7.72 -19.13
C VAL A 663 -1.61 8.83 -18.67
N GLU A 664 -2.15 10.04 -18.54
CA GLU A 664 -1.46 11.14 -17.86
C GLU A 664 -1.95 11.22 -16.41
N ARG A 665 -1.03 11.45 -15.47
CA ARG A 665 -1.33 11.62 -14.05
C ARG A 665 -0.62 12.86 -13.55
N THR A 666 -1.37 13.92 -13.29
CA THR A 666 -0.81 15.20 -12.81
C THR A 666 -1.02 15.38 -11.31
N SER A 667 -1.93 14.62 -10.70
CA SER A 667 -2.20 14.71 -9.26
C SER A 667 -1.08 14.12 -8.40
N ALA A 668 -0.18 13.34 -9.01
CA ALA A 668 0.93 12.65 -8.35
C ALA A 668 2.26 13.42 -8.35
N ASP A 669 2.29 14.65 -8.91
CA ASP A 669 3.51 15.46 -8.94
C ASP A 669 3.85 15.96 -7.52
N ALA A 670 5.02 15.58 -7.01
CA ALA A 670 5.57 16.07 -5.76
C ALA A 670 6.71 17.05 -6.02
N TYR A 671 6.66 18.22 -5.38
CA TYR A 671 7.71 19.22 -5.43
C TYR A 671 8.42 19.34 -4.07
N GLY A 672 9.72 19.07 -4.06
CA GLY A 672 10.54 19.10 -2.86
C GLY A 672 11.44 20.34 -2.72
N GLY A 673 11.24 21.37 -3.54
CA GLY A 673 12.11 22.55 -3.60
C GLY A 673 13.13 22.48 -4.73
N THR A 674 14.25 23.17 -4.55
CA THR A 674 15.32 23.24 -5.58
C THR A 674 16.63 22.61 -5.11
N ILE A 675 17.42 22.12 -6.05
CA ILE A 675 18.74 21.54 -5.84
C ILE A 675 19.79 22.31 -6.65
N PRO A 676 20.88 22.79 -6.03
CA PRO A 676 22.00 23.35 -6.78
C PRO A 676 22.76 22.22 -7.49
N GLY A 677 22.90 22.32 -8.80
CA GLY A 677 23.64 21.37 -9.61
C GLY A 677 25.15 21.65 -9.63
N ALA A 678 25.93 20.61 -9.86
CA ALA A 678 27.39 20.69 -10.02
C ALA A 678 27.82 21.53 -11.24
N ASP A 679 26.91 21.76 -12.19
CA ASP A 679 27.10 22.63 -13.36
C ASP A 679 26.84 24.12 -13.06
N GLY A 680 26.53 24.46 -11.81
CA GLY A 680 26.26 25.83 -11.34
C GLY A 680 24.83 26.29 -11.55
N ARG A 681 23.92 25.41 -11.99
CA ARG A 681 22.49 25.72 -12.17
C ARG A 681 21.67 25.33 -10.95
N THR A 682 20.41 25.71 -10.96
CA THR A 682 19.43 25.29 -9.98
C THR A 682 18.38 24.45 -10.69
N TYR A 683 18.14 23.25 -10.17
CA TYR A 683 17.19 22.27 -10.67
C TYR A 683 16.01 22.15 -9.70
N ASP A 684 14.88 21.67 -10.18
CA ASP A 684 13.70 21.41 -9.36
C ASP A 684 13.75 19.98 -8.84
N MET A 685 13.57 19.77 -7.54
CA MET A 685 13.35 18.44 -6.97
C MET A 685 11.89 18.05 -7.20
N LYS A 686 11.55 17.83 -8.47
CA LYS A 686 10.24 17.37 -8.90
C LYS A 686 10.25 15.86 -9.07
N ILE A 687 9.31 15.16 -8.46
CA ILE A 687 9.01 13.77 -8.74
C ILE A 687 7.64 13.78 -9.40
N GLY A 688 7.54 13.25 -10.60
CA GLY A 688 6.29 13.31 -11.34
C GLY A 688 6.08 12.08 -12.20
N TRP A 689 4.86 11.97 -12.72
CA TRP A 689 4.55 10.95 -13.72
C TRP A 689 5.44 11.16 -14.96
N PRO A 690 6.24 10.17 -15.39
CA PRO A 690 7.19 10.34 -16.50
C PRO A 690 6.49 10.76 -17.77
N SER A 691 7.08 11.56 -18.66
CA SER A 691 6.45 11.89 -19.95
C SER A 691 6.14 10.67 -20.82
N GLU A 692 5.10 10.76 -21.66
CA GLU A 692 4.70 9.66 -22.57
C GLU A 692 5.87 9.05 -23.37
N PRO A 693 6.81 9.83 -23.96
CA PRO A 693 7.95 9.25 -24.69
C PRO A 693 8.84 8.36 -23.82
N LEU A 694 9.03 8.72 -22.54
CA LEU A 694 9.81 7.93 -21.62
C LEU A 694 9.04 6.70 -21.13
N ARG A 695 7.74 6.85 -20.84
CA ARG A 695 6.86 5.71 -20.52
C ARG A 695 6.82 4.71 -21.67
N ARG A 696 6.79 5.19 -22.91
CA ARG A 696 6.86 4.36 -24.12
C ARG A 696 8.17 3.57 -24.18
N ARG A 697 9.31 4.22 -23.89
CA ARG A 697 10.61 3.53 -23.86
C ARG A 697 10.65 2.44 -22.79
N MET A 698 10.15 2.69 -21.59
CA MET A 698 10.08 1.69 -20.51
C MET A 698 9.10 0.55 -20.85
N THR A 699 7.99 0.86 -21.52
CA THR A 699 7.06 -0.15 -22.07
C THR A 699 7.76 -1.05 -23.09
N GLU A 700 8.59 -0.48 -23.97
CA GLU A 700 9.39 -1.29 -24.90
C GLU A 700 10.44 -2.13 -24.18
N PHE A 701 11.04 -1.65 -23.08
CA PHE A 701 11.89 -2.49 -22.24
C PHE A 701 11.14 -3.74 -21.73
N CYS A 702 9.92 -3.60 -21.21
CA CYS A 702 9.09 -4.73 -20.79
C CYS A 702 8.83 -5.76 -21.91
N LYS A 703 8.78 -5.31 -23.18
CA LYS A 703 8.51 -6.17 -24.33
C LYS A 703 9.76 -6.87 -24.90
N ILE A 704 10.96 -6.40 -24.55
CA ILE A 704 12.22 -6.96 -25.08
C ILE A 704 13.00 -7.79 -24.05
N VAL A 705 12.67 -7.71 -22.77
CA VAL A 705 13.33 -8.53 -21.74
C VAL A 705 13.18 -10.01 -22.03
N LYS A 706 14.22 -10.77 -21.68
CA LYS A 706 14.34 -12.22 -21.90
C LYS A 706 14.86 -12.96 -20.67
N HIS A 707 15.60 -12.29 -19.78
CA HIS A 707 16.31 -12.95 -18.68
C HIS A 707 15.65 -12.65 -17.34
N SER A 708 15.36 -13.67 -16.54
CA SER A 708 14.70 -13.54 -15.24
C SER A 708 15.72 -13.50 -14.11
N ALA A 709 15.94 -12.31 -13.55
CA ALA A 709 16.72 -12.06 -12.33
C ALA A 709 16.00 -12.61 -11.09
N GLY A 710 15.98 -13.92 -10.91
CA GLY A 710 15.28 -14.51 -9.76
C GLY A 710 15.20 -16.02 -9.72
N ARG A 711 15.27 -16.71 -10.87
CA ARG A 711 15.36 -18.19 -10.92
C ARG A 711 16.46 -18.71 -9.99
N ASN A 712 17.54 -17.96 -9.92
CA ASN A 712 18.75 -18.28 -9.18
C ASN A 712 18.94 -17.41 -7.91
N TRP A 713 17.86 -17.00 -7.22
CA TRP A 713 17.98 -16.12 -6.03
C TRP A 713 18.93 -16.66 -4.96
N LYS A 714 18.98 -17.99 -4.77
CA LYS A 714 19.89 -18.62 -3.82
C LYS A 714 21.34 -18.59 -4.30
N VAL A 715 21.58 -18.73 -5.61
CA VAL A 715 22.89 -18.52 -6.23
C VAL A 715 23.35 -17.08 -5.99
N LYS A 716 22.46 -16.09 -6.15
CA LYS A 716 22.74 -14.68 -5.81
C LYS A 716 23.16 -14.55 -4.35
N GLN A 717 22.40 -15.14 -3.42
CA GLN A 717 22.74 -15.11 -1.99
C GLN A 717 24.12 -15.73 -1.72
N ILE A 718 24.42 -16.88 -2.33
CA ILE A 718 25.74 -17.53 -2.24
C ILE A 718 26.83 -16.60 -2.80
N LEU A 719 26.59 -15.95 -3.94
CA LEU A 719 27.51 -15.00 -4.54
C LEU A 719 27.82 -13.85 -3.57
N LEU A 720 26.80 -13.19 -3.02
CA LEU A 720 26.96 -12.07 -2.10
C LEU A 720 27.70 -12.47 -0.82
N GLU A 721 27.33 -13.61 -0.21
CA GLU A 721 27.92 -14.07 1.04
C GLU A 721 29.38 -14.52 0.88
N TYR A 722 29.67 -15.31 -0.16
CA TYR A 722 30.95 -16.01 -0.29
C TYR A 722 32.01 -15.23 -1.07
N SER A 723 31.65 -14.12 -1.73
CA SER A 723 32.59 -13.22 -2.42
C SER A 723 33.13 -12.07 -1.55
N LYS A 724 32.55 -11.84 -0.36
CA LYS A 724 32.88 -10.71 0.52
C LYS A 724 34.38 -10.54 0.78
N ASP A 725 35.07 -11.62 1.13
CA ASP A 725 36.49 -11.61 1.46
C ASP A 725 37.37 -11.14 0.28
N TYR A 726 36.95 -11.43 -0.97
CA TYR A 726 37.63 -10.98 -2.18
C TYR A 726 37.45 -9.47 -2.41
N PHE A 727 36.22 -8.97 -2.23
CA PHE A 727 35.97 -7.53 -2.32
C PHE A 727 36.66 -6.73 -1.21
N ASP A 728 36.79 -7.31 0.00
CA ASP A 728 37.57 -6.75 1.11
C ASP A 728 39.10 -6.81 0.89
N GLY A 729 39.57 -7.50 -0.16
CA GLY A 729 40.99 -7.67 -0.46
C GLY A 729 41.72 -8.67 0.46
N THR A 730 40.97 -9.51 1.18
CA THR A 730 41.50 -10.51 2.12
C THR A 730 41.61 -11.92 1.53
N ALA A 731 41.00 -12.17 0.37
CA ALA A 731 41.11 -13.41 -0.40
C ALA A 731 41.50 -13.12 -1.87
N SER A 732 42.12 -14.10 -2.53
CA SER A 732 42.43 -14.03 -3.96
C SER A 732 41.20 -14.31 -4.82
N LEU A 733 41.24 -13.90 -6.09
CA LEU A 733 40.19 -14.22 -7.08
C LEU A 733 40.02 -15.74 -7.25
N GLU A 734 41.14 -16.48 -7.32
CA GLU A 734 41.14 -17.94 -7.46
C GLU A 734 40.47 -18.61 -6.26
N ASP A 735 40.78 -18.17 -5.04
CA ASP A 735 40.17 -18.71 -3.82
C ASP A 735 38.65 -18.43 -3.78
N ALA A 736 38.24 -17.21 -4.15
CA ALA A 736 36.83 -16.82 -4.18
C ALA A 736 36.05 -17.58 -5.25
N ALA A 737 36.56 -17.62 -6.48
CA ALA A 737 35.96 -18.37 -7.59
C ALA A 737 35.81 -19.85 -7.21
N LYS A 738 36.85 -20.50 -6.69
CA LYS A 738 36.78 -21.89 -6.25
C LYS A 738 35.73 -22.12 -5.15
N LYS A 739 35.66 -21.22 -4.16
CA LYS A 739 34.70 -21.29 -3.06
C LYS A 739 33.27 -21.16 -3.59
N LEU A 740 33.03 -20.21 -4.49
CA LEU A 740 31.74 -19.96 -5.13
C LEU A 740 31.33 -21.12 -6.03
N MET A 741 32.20 -21.56 -6.94
CA MET A 741 31.98 -22.75 -7.78
C MET A 741 31.55 -23.95 -6.93
N THR A 742 32.27 -24.22 -5.83
CA THR A 742 31.93 -25.34 -4.93
C THR A 742 30.56 -25.17 -4.29
N LYS A 743 30.22 -23.97 -3.83
CA LYS A 743 28.96 -23.69 -3.11
C LYS A 743 27.75 -23.67 -4.02
N ILE A 744 27.88 -23.03 -5.18
CA ILE A 744 26.83 -22.97 -6.19
C ILE A 744 26.59 -24.37 -6.76
N THR A 745 27.64 -25.09 -7.17
CA THR A 745 27.49 -26.48 -7.68
C THR A 745 26.86 -27.40 -6.64
N LEU A 746 27.20 -27.25 -5.35
CA LEU A 746 26.56 -28.05 -4.30
C LEU A 746 25.07 -27.73 -4.18
N TYR A 747 24.70 -26.45 -4.23
CA TYR A 747 23.31 -26.02 -4.17
C TYR A 747 22.51 -26.54 -5.37
N LEU A 748 23.06 -26.44 -6.58
CA LEU A 748 22.36 -26.91 -7.79
C LEU A 748 22.30 -28.45 -7.90
N GLN A 749 23.00 -29.19 -7.03
CA GLN A 749 22.93 -30.65 -6.96
C GLN A 749 21.96 -31.16 -5.88
N GLU A 750 21.51 -30.28 -4.97
CA GLU A 750 20.61 -30.57 -3.86
C GLU A 750 19.15 -30.36 -4.23
#